data_AF-A0A7V4GZT5-F1
#
_entry.id   AF-A0A7V4GZT5-F1
#
_cell.length_a   1.000
_cell.length_b   1.000
_cell.length_c   1.000
_cell.angle_alpha   90.00
_cell.angle_beta   90.00
_cell.angle_gamma   90.00
#
_symmetry.space_group_name_H-M   'P 1'
#
loop_
_entity.id
_entity.type
_entity.pdbx_description
1 polymer ?
#
loop_
_entity_poly.entity_id
_entity_poly.type
_entity_poly.pdbx_seq_one_letter_code
_entity_poly.pdbx_strand_id
1 'polypeptide(L)'
;MLQNFGSSPGEHTGYRKPSATRGTVEARAVWFLRAPRPGERRTCWRLPGPQTGASTPCMSPWLILRHWLPVAAGLAGTAAVLSDWPQLRGNAQRTASTPEPLPTPLHLQWTVGFEGERIGTAVEPIVSGGRVFVATHAGHLHALDLVTGAPLWRFAAPGPLLHTPAVESNLVIVAGAGTGAGVYALDAATGRLLWAAAAEANGSGFAAAPLAADGRVFIGSRDGRFYCLDLATGAVRWRAELPAPIRQPAAWDGTRVIVTAEDLVARAFLADGPEAGRAVWQQPLQGQSARDYPPVVVAGQDDRRRVVIRTSPAFNFADRLNEDRALLTRQAGIDASSWEKLDAWIKSDAARGTPELWAAEQTAVRAWWETNVAAQTFFVLDAETGALQPPPPVLWTGGCQGVGNPPALTWDGRLLVMYRSAYGNWNLGVAPLVALGLLDLEQNRIEPLFHEHGRQPPWNTFWGTADEAQSFTLAGPVALVVHQATLSAFDLRTRHLANLHGTRDTYGGFPRNPPWARNEWHGPARGCVAIANGRVFWITGSRLLCLGTNQPAAAPKERIVRAEDILRNQAPAPPPPDLRSQLRTAVVELLDRQWAPLAVEPGLARRELFYTHSAELFSALAWAYPHLAGDPLQSRVRERLAREWEQHPPFSEAGAYPLASGTRREFHPVPPGLHGRPGQDRPAHPFGHLSAVWLYASRVGETNRVQAAWPQLRAVFEQWVQSGWRLDGRRGDLHANRYLGALLALQRLAALAGDSDTAASARLRFEQFSGELLVWWRRAAQEGTLTSFAGVGELDRFIGNDDALSFRVWPHRHKVALFRDLTPELADWIRRETPQAVTAVWDAFTRLYATWWLVGEERQVHFGENLFDPPDLALGAFQALAWLRGANSDELARHVDRPFARADLYHLTKLALALETSSRPRPDKP
;
A
#
# COMPACT_ATOMS: atom_id res chain seq x y z
N MET A 1 47.00 -45.58 -4.99
CA MET A 1 46.55 -46.71 -4.14
C MET A 1 45.03 -46.56 -4.07
N LEU A 2 44.16 -47.43 -4.60
CA LEU A 2 44.03 -48.90 -4.42
C LEU A 2 43.87 -49.23 -2.93
N GLN A 3 42.78 -49.83 -2.41
CA GLN A 3 41.60 -50.53 -2.98
C GLN A 3 40.29 -50.11 -2.21
N ASN A 4 39.04 -50.57 -2.44
CA ASN A 4 38.47 -51.67 -3.25
C ASN A 4 36.98 -51.41 -3.69
N PHE A 5 36.29 -52.46 -4.17
CA PHE A 5 34.84 -52.57 -4.52
C PHE A 5 33.85 -52.30 -3.35
N GLY A 6 32.55 -52.01 -3.53
CA GLY A 6 31.65 -51.94 -4.71
C GLY A 6 30.33 -51.19 -4.34
N SER A 7 29.15 -51.32 -4.98
CA SER A 7 28.65 -52.11 -6.14
C SER A 7 27.38 -51.47 -6.77
N SER A 8 26.44 -52.24 -7.36
CA SER A 8 25.16 -51.84 -8.02
C SER A 8 24.25 -53.10 -8.23
N PRO A 9 23.03 -53.11 -8.84
CA PRO A 9 22.32 -52.09 -9.66
C PRO A 9 20.78 -51.93 -9.38
N GLY A 10 20.07 -51.20 -10.27
CA GLY A 10 18.59 -51.10 -10.39
C GLY A 10 18.12 -49.65 -10.67
N GLU A 11 17.88 -49.21 -11.92
CA GLU A 11 16.63 -49.34 -12.72
C GLU A 11 15.43 -48.53 -12.18
N HIS A 12 14.63 -47.75 -12.95
CA HIS A 12 14.63 -47.46 -14.39
C HIS A 12 14.03 -46.05 -14.71
N THR A 13 14.27 -45.54 -15.94
CA THR A 13 13.60 -44.45 -16.71
C THR A 13 12.23 -43.90 -16.23
N GLY A 14 11.85 -42.61 -16.36
CA GLY A 14 12.47 -41.42 -17.02
C GLY A 14 11.75 -40.96 -18.31
N TYR A 15 11.60 -39.63 -18.56
CA TYR A 15 11.25 -39.08 -19.90
C TYR A 15 11.78 -37.64 -20.12
N ARG A 16 11.93 -37.23 -21.40
CA ARG A 16 12.66 -36.01 -21.83
C ARG A 16 11.76 -34.83 -22.26
N LYS A 17 12.26 -33.60 -22.09
CA LYS A 17 11.84 -32.43 -22.88
C LYS A 17 12.54 -32.44 -24.26
N PRO A 18 11.86 -32.10 -25.37
CA PRO A 18 12.52 -31.82 -26.64
C PRO A 18 13.05 -30.37 -26.69
N SER A 19 14.22 -30.19 -27.28
CA SER A 19 14.70 -28.90 -27.80
C SER A 19 14.37 -28.80 -29.31
N ALA A 20 14.25 -27.58 -29.83
CA ALA A 20 14.10 -27.32 -31.27
C ALA A 20 15.07 -26.21 -31.70
N THR A 21 15.70 -26.40 -32.86
CA THR A 21 16.77 -25.56 -33.39
C THR A 21 16.26 -24.46 -34.34
N ARG A 22 17.12 -23.47 -34.61
CA ARG A 22 16.89 -22.49 -35.68
C ARG A 22 16.93 -23.18 -37.05
N GLY A 23 16.05 -22.75 -37.96
CA GLY A 23 16.12 -23.05 -39.39
C GLY A 23 15.51 -21.91 -40.19
N THR A 24 16.26 -21.34 -41.13
CA THR A 24 15.84 -20.24 -42.01
C THR A 24 15.80 -20.70 -43.45
N VAL A 25 14.66 -20.51 -44.13
CA VAL A 25 14.53 -20.61 -45.58
C VAL A 25 13.60 -19.49 -46.06
N GLU A 26 14.03 -18.73 -47.05
CA GLU A 26 13.16 -17.81 -47.81
C GLU A 26 12.58 -18.52 -49.04
N ALA A 27 11.33 -18.21 -49.39
CA ALA A 27 10.82 -18.35 -50.75
C ALA A 27 9.69 -17.34 -50.98
N ARG A 28 9.64 -16.70 -52.15
CA ARG A 28 8.64 -15.70 -52.52
C ARG A 28 7.48 -16.33 -53.29
N ALA A 29 6.26 -15.82 -53.08
CA ALA A 29 5.21 -15.79 -54.09
C ALA A 29 4.47 -14.45 -54.00
N VAL A 30 4.11 -13.88 -55.15
CA VAL A 30 3.43 -12.58 -55.30
C VAL A 30 2.29 -12.77 -56.29
N TRP A 31 1.11 -12.19 -56.03
CA TRP A 31 0.21 -11.64 -57.06
C TRP A 31 -0.77 -10.63 -56.42
N PHE A 32 -1.52 -9.90 -57.25
CA PHE A 32 -2.11 -8.57 -56.97
C PHE A 32 -3.66 -8.55 -56.96
N LEU A 33 -4.22 -7.33 -56.73
CA LEU A 33 -5.60 -6.87 -56.96
C LEU A 33 -6.58 -7.00 -55.75
N ARG A 34 -7.45 -6.03 -55.45
CA ARG A 34 -7.57 -4.60 -55.85
C ARG A 34 -8.41 -3.84 -54.80
N ALA A 35 -8.24 -2.52 -54.68
CA ALA A 35 -9.11 -1.66 -53.87
C ALA A 35 -10.07 -0.81 -54.72
N PRO A 36 -11.11 -0.23 -54.11
CA PRO A 36 -11.36 1.22 -54.26
C PRO A 36 -11.61 1.95 -52.92
N ARG A 37 -11.72 3.29 -52.95
CA ARG A 37 -12.05 4.18 -51.81
C ARG A 37 -13.30 5.09 -52.16
N PRO A 38 -13.58 6.32 -51.61
CA PRO A 38 -14.88 6.57 -50.97
C PRO A 38 -15.62 7.89 -51.37
N GLY A 39 -16.76 8.19 -50.72
CA GLY A 39 -17.46 9.50 -50.74
C GLY A 39 -19.00 9.35 -50.64
N GLU A 40 -19.83 10.34 -50.26
CA GLU A 40 -19.62 11.63 -49.56
C GLU A 40 -20.92 12.16 -48.87
N ARG A 41 -20.76 12.94 -47.78
CA ARG A 41 -21.52 14.11 -47.25
C ARG A 41 -23.09 14.21 -47.21
N ARG A 42 -23.58 14.51 -45.99
CA ARG A 42 -24.46 15.63 -45.52
C ARG A 42 -25.67 16.16 -46.34
N THR A 43 -26.84 16.26 -45.68
CA THR A 43 -27.59 17.50 -45.23
C THR A 43 -28.87 17.06 -44.49
N CYS A 44 -29.35 17.59 -43.34
CA CYS A 44 -29.65 18.95 -42.87
C CYS A 44 -30.94 19.59 -43.44
N TRP A 45 -31.98 19.75 -42.59
CA TRP A 45 -33.08 20.73 -42.70
C TRP A 45 -33.55 21.22 -41.30
N ARG A 46 -34.42 22.24 -41.23
CA ARG A 46 -34.52 23.16 -40.07
C ARG A 46 -35.92 23.81 -39.88
N LEU A 47 -36.30 24.11 -38.62
CA LEU A 47 -37.27 25.14 -38.17
C LEU A 47 -38.77 24.94 -38.54
N PRO A 48 -39.74 25.70 -37.97
CA PRO A 48 -39.70 26.72 -36.88
C PRO A 48 -40.66 26.44 -35.67
N GLY A 49 -40.73 27.38 -34.71
CA GLY A 49 -41.83 27.54 -33.72
C GLY A 49 -42.81 28.67 -34.12
N PRO A 50 -43.43 29.47 -33.23
CA PRO A 50 -43.37 29.50 -31.74
C PRO A 50 -44.72 29.78 -30.99
N GLN A 51 -44.70 29.91 -29.64
CA GLN A 51 -45.73 30.56 -28.75
C GLN A 51 -47.16 29.91 -28.76
N THR A 52 -48.13 30.03 -27.83
CA THR A 52 -48.37 30.48 -26.42
C THR A 52 -49.71 29.83 -25.95
N GLY A 53 -50.17 29.78 -24.69
CA GLY A 53 -49.67 30.23 -23.37
C GLY A 53 -50.82 30.35 -22.31
N ALA A 54 -50.47 30.36 -21.01
CA ALA A 54 -51.31 30.68 -19.82
C ALA A 54 -52.43 29.73 -19.30
N SER A 55 -52.66 29.82 -17.97
CA SER A 55 -53.83 29.45 -17.14
C SER A 55 -54.26 27.97 -16.89
N THR A 56 -54.14 27.58 -15.61
CA THR A 56 -54.87 26.54 -14.84
C THR A 56 -56.29 27.06 -14.42
N PRO A 57 -57.18 26.34 -13.66
CA PRO A 57 -56.96 25.12 -12.83
C PRO A 57 -58.10 24.05 -12.72
N CYS A 58 -57.76 22.96 -12.00
CA CYS A 58 -58.60 22.17 -11.06
C CYS A 58 -59.65 21.11 -11.50
N MET A 59 -59.80 20.13 -10.58
CA MET A 59 -60.87 19.13 -10.36
C MET A 59 -60.91 17.80 -11.18
N SER A 60 -60.48 16.73 -10.50
CA SER A 60 -61.00 15.34 -10.56
C SER A 60 -62.51 15.28 -10.17
N PRO A 61 -63.32 14.22 -10.43
CA PRO A 61 -62.93 12.80 -10.36
C PRO A 61 -63.60 11.75 -11.31
N TRP A 62 -62.92 10.60 -11.39
CA TRP A 62 -63.40 9.19 -11.49
C TRP A 62 -64.65 8.76 -12.32
N LEU A 63 -64.46 7.62 -13.00
CA LEU A 63 -65.44 6.63 -13.50
C LEU A 63 -66.30 6.97 -14.74
N ILE A 64 -66.03 6.26 -15.83
CA ILE A 64 -67.01 5.36 -16.48
C ILE A 64 -66.26 4.11 -16.99
N LEU A 65 -66.98 2.99 -17.11
CA LEU A 65 -66.40 1.66 -17.31
C LEU A 65 -66.55 1.14 -18.75
N ARG A 66 -65.69 0.17 -19.09
CA ARG A 66 -65.94 -1.02 -19.95
C ARG A 66 -65.66 -0.93 -21.47
N HIS A 67 -64.87 -1.94 -21.89
CA HIS A 67 -64.55 -2.34 -23.27
C HIS A 67 -63.71 -1.32 -24.06
N TRP A 68 -62.63 -1.69 -24.76
CA TRP A 68 -62.30 -3.00 -25.35
C TRP A 68 -60.99 -3.62 -24.80
N LEU A 69 -60.89 -4.95 -24.94
CA LEU A 69 -59.64 -5.71 -24.99
C LEU A 69 -59.76 -6.66 -26.19
N PRO A 70 -58.72 -6.80 -27.03
CA PRO A 70 -57.94 -8.04 -26.93
C PRO A 70 -56.42 -7.88 -27.19
N VAL A 71 -55.67 -8.86 -26.66
CA VAL A 71 -54.31 -9.29 -27.06
C VAL A 71 -53.22 -8.20 -27.19
N ALA A 72 -52.46 -8.06 -26.10
CA ALA A 72 -51.07 -7.57 -26.12
C ALA A 72 -50.20 -8.49 -25.23
N ALA A 73 -50.16 -9.79 -25.57
CA ALA A 73 -49.34 -10.78 -24.88
C ALA A 73 -47.97 -10.91 -25.56
N GLY A 74 -46.95 -10.28 -24.97
CA GLY A 74 -45.57 -10.29 -25.47
C GLY A 74 -44.87 -8.96 -25.20
N LEU A 75 -43.58 -9.01 -24.91
CA LEU A 75 -42.73 -7.84 -24.63
C LEU A 75 -43.10 -7.00 -23.40
N ALA A 76 -43.81 -7.58 -22.42
CA ALA A 76 -43.55 -7.29 -21.02
C ALA A 76 -42.19 -7.89 -20.62
N GLY A 77 -41.12 -7.35 -21.22
CA GLY A 77 -39.76 -7.74 -20.89
C GLY A 77 -39.45 -7.29 -19.47
N THR A 78 -39.43 -8.22 -18.52
CA THR A 78 -38.93 -7.96 -17.18
C THR A 78 -37.47 -7.58 -17.31
N ALA A 79 -37.17 -6.28 -17.25
CA ALA A 79 -35.83 -5.80 -16.99
C ALA A 79 -35.43 -6.35 -15.63
N ALA A 80 -34.67 -7.44 -15.64
CA ALA A 80 -34.12 -8.01 -14.42
C ALA A 80 -33.33 -6.89 -13.73
N VAL A 81 -33.74 -6.53 -12.52
CA VAL A 81 -32.99 -5.57 -11.70
C VAL A 81 -31.64 -6.23 -11.46
N LEU A 82 -30.61 -5.72 -12.13
CA LEU A 82 -29.29 -6.30 -12.07
C LEU A 82 -28.81 -6.17 -10.63
N SER A 83 -28.34 -7.27 -10.03
CA SER A 83 -27.76 -7.18 -8.69
C SER A 83 -26.40 -6.51 -8.79
N ASP A 84 -26.23 -5.44 -8.01
CA ASP A 84 -25.10 -4.53 -8.07
C ASP A 84 -24.18 -4.74 -6.85
N TRP A 85 -22.89 -4.46 -7.03
CA TRP A 85 -21.88 -4.41 -5.97
C TRP A 85 -21.27 -3.00 -5.96
N PRO A 86 -22.02 -1.98 -5.52
CA PRO A 86 -21.74 -0.57 -5.84
C PRO A 86 -20.60 0.05 -5.05
N GLN A 87 -20.11 -0.57 -3.98
CA GLN A 87 -19.10 0.01 -3.08
C GLN A 87 -18.08 -1.01 -2.57
N LEU A 88 -16.96 -0.50 -2.02
CA LEU A 88 -15.97 -1.29 -1.27
C LEU A 88 -16.68 -2.17 -0.23
N ARG A 89 -16.38 -3.48 -0.24
CA ARG A 89 -17.07 -4.53 0.55
C ARG A 89 -18.61 -4.57 0.37
N GLY A 90 -19.07 -4.27 -0.84
CA GLY A 90 -20.43 -4.40 -1.33
C GLY A 90 -21.36 -3.23 -1.00
N ASN A 91 -21.33 -2.76 0.25
CA ASN A 91 -22.29 -1.80 0.78
C ASN A 91 -21.64 -0.78 1.73
N ALA A 92 -22.45 0.19 2.20
CA ALA A 92 -22.01 1.29 3.07
C ALA A 92 -21.60 0.82 4.48
N GLN A 93 -22.17 -0.30 4.96
CA GLN A 93 -21.86 -0.97 6.22
C GLN A 93 -20.57 -1.82 6.15
N ARG A 94 -20.04 -2.03 4.93
CA ARG A 94 -18.83 -2.78 4.61
C ARG A 94 -18.89 -4.28 4.94
N THR A 95 -20.08 -4.89 4.88
CA THR A 95 -20.31 -6.26 5.38
C THR A 95 -19.59 -7.37 4.60
N ALA A 96 -19.10 -7.07 3.39
CA ALA A 96 -18.49 -8.02 2.46
C ALA A 96 -19.40 -9.21 2.10
N SER A 97 -20.72 -9.00 2.08
CA SER A 97 -21.70 -10.07 1.87
C SER A 97 -22.90 -9.65 1.01
N THR A 98 -23.43 -10.60 0.25
CA THR A 98 -24.75 -10.55 -0.41
C THR A 98 -25.61 -11.72 0.06
N PRO A 99 -26.93 -11.54 0.26
CA PRO A 99 -27.85 -12.64 0.54
C PRO A 99 -28.07 -13.56 -0.67
N GLU A 100 -27.71 -13.12 -1.88
CA GLU A 100 -27.85 -13.93 -3.09
C GLU A 100 -26.89 -15.13 -3.05
N PRO A 101 -27.39 -16.38 -3.20
CA PRO A 101 -26.53 -17.55 -3.26
C PRO A 101 -25.77 -17.58 -4.59
N LEU A 102 -24.48 -17.88 -4.55
CA LEU A 102 -23.64 -17.94 -5.74
C LEU A 102 -23.95 -19.19 -6.59
N PRO A 103 -24.39 -19.06 -7.85
CA PRO A 103 -24.63 -20.21 -8.72
C PRO A 103 -23.32 -20.90 -9.12
N THR A 104 -23.33 -22.23 -9.14
CA THR A 104 -22.16 -23.08 -9.46
C THR A 104 -22.53 -24.18 -10.46
N PRO A 105 -21.58 -24.79 -11.20
CA PRO A 105 -20.13 -24.50 -11.24
C PRO A 105 -19.82 -23.12 -11.83
N LEU A 106 -18.62 -22.61 -11.57
CA LEU A 106 -18.13 -21.35 -12.14
C LEU A 106 -17.04 -21.61 -13.18
N HIS A 107 -17.13 -20.89 -14.29
CA HIS A 107 -16.19 -20.93 -15.40
C HIS A 107 -15.72 -19.52 -15.75
N LEU A 108 -14.44 -19.37 -16.11
CA LEU A 108 -13.91 -18.11 -16.64
C LEU A 108 -14.69 -17.69 -17.89
N GLN A 109 -15.23 -16.48 -17.87
CA GLN A 109 -16.01 -15.89 -18.95
C GLN A 109 -15.13 -15.00 -19.84
N TRP A 110 -14.38 -14.11 -19.20
CA TRP A 110 -13.45 -13.18 -19.83
C TRP A 110 -12.37 -12.74 -18.84
N THR A 111 -11.28 -12.20 -19.36
CA THR A 111 -10.14 -11.66 -18.61
C THR A 111 -9.56 -10.45 -19.35
N VAL A 112 -9.22 -9.40 -18.61
CA VAL A 112 -8.70 -8.12 -19.11
C VAL A 112 -7.43 -7.76 -18.36
N GLY A 113 -6.34 -7.44 -19.07
CA GLY A 113 -5.08 -6.95 -18.50
C GLY A 113 -4.79 -5.51 -18.93
N PHE A 114 -4.37 -4.64 -18.01
CA PHE A 114 -4.22 -3.20 -18.24
C PHE A 114 -2.76 -2.81 -18.54
N GLU A 115 -2.36 -2.81 -19.81
CA GLU A 115 -0.96 -2.65 -20.21
C GLU A 115 -0.37 -1.29 -19.83
N GLY A 116 0.69 -1.34 -19.01
CA GLY A 116 1.40 -0.17 -18.50
C GLY A 116 0.77 0.48 -17.25
N GLU A 117 -0.34 -0.05 -16.74
CA GLU A 117 -1.03 0.48 -15.55
C GLU A 117 -0.97 -0.51 -14.40
N ARG A 118 -0.64 -0.04 -13.18
CA ARG A 118 -0.70 -0.86 -11.97
C ARG A 118 -2.04 -0.69 -11.24
N ILE A 119 -2.71 -1.78 -10.89
CA ILE A 119 -3.84 -1.78 -9.94
C ILE A 119 -3.30 -1.78 -8.49
N GLY A 120 -3.94 -1.02 -7.60
CA GLY A 120 -3.59 -0.94 -6.18
C GLY A 120 -4.06 -2.15 -5.37
N THR A 121 -3.35 -2.50 -4.29
CA THR A 121 -3.64 -3.73 -3.54
C THR A 121 -4.93 -3.67 -2.71
N ALA A 122 -5.42 -2.47 -2.43
CA ALA A 122 -6.70 -2.19 -1.78
C ALA A 122 -7.83 -1.84 -2.78
N VAL A 123 -7.60 -1.97 -4.09
CA VAL A 123 -8.64 -1.77 -5.12
C VAL A 123 -9.47 -3.05 -5.29
N GLU A 124 -10.78 -2.90 -5.17
CA GLU A 124 -11.78 -3.92 -5.50
C GLU A 124 -12.46 -3.56 -6.83
N PRO A 125 -12.95 -4.54 -7.61
CA PRO A 125 -13.85 -4.24 -8.71
C PRO A 125 -15.19 -3.75 -8.15
N ILE A 126 -15.78 -2.74 -8.76
CA ILE A 126 -17.14 -2.27 -8.43
C ILE A 126 -18.06 -2.58 -9.58
N VAL A 127 -19.27 -3.08 -9.27
CA VAL A 127 -20.25 -3.44 -10.30
C VAL A 127 -21.50 -2.61 -10.10
N SER A 128 -21.91 -1.85 -11.11
CA SER A 128 -23.23 -1.21 -11.08
C SER A 128 -23.81 -1.00 -12.47
N GLY A 129 -25.13 -1.18 -12.60
CA GLY A 129 -25.87 -0.81 -13.81
C GLY A 129 -25.35 -1.48 -15.08
N GLY A 130 -24.95 -2.76 -14.99
CA GLY A 130 -24.40 -3.52 -16.11
C GLY A 130 -22.93 -3.22 -16.46
N ARG A 131 -22.19 -2.52 -15.60
CA ARG A 131 -20.79 -2.15 -15.82
C ARG A 131 -19.89 -2.57 -14.66
N VAL A 132 -18.61 -2.79 -14.96
CA VAL A 132 -17.56 -3.03 -13.96
C VAL A 132 -16.55 -1.88 -14.00
N PHE A 133 -16.24 -1.32 -12.83
CA PHE A 133 -15.34 -0.18 -12.66
C PHE A 133 -14.07 -0.60 -11.92
N VAL A 134 -12.91 -0.19 -12.43
CA VAL A 134 -11.58 -0.48 -11.85
C VAL A 134 -10.71 0.77 -11.89
N ALA A 135 -10.08 1.10 -10.76
CA ALA A 135 -9.17 2.24 -10.61
C ALA A 135 -7.69 1.80 -10.64
N THR A 136 -6.81 2.65 -11.17
CA THR A 136 -5.38 2.35 -11.32
C THR A 136 -4.47 3.46 -10.79
N HIS A 137 -3.24 3.08 -10.44
CA HIS A 137 -2.16 3.98 -10.05
C HIS A 137 -1.61 4.81 -11.22
N ALA A 138 -2.11 4.63 -12.46
CA ALA A 138 -1.89 5.59 -13.55
C ALA A 138 -2.80 6.83 -13.44
N GLY A 139 -3.73 6.85 -12.47
CA GLY A 139 -4.76 7.89 -12.33
C GLY A 139 -5.99 7.63 -13.18
N HIS A 140 -6.17 6.42 -13.71
CA HIS A 140 -7.29 6.07 -14.56
C HIS A 140 -8.38 5.31 -13.81
N LEU A 141 -9.63 5.67 -14.09
CA LEU A 141 -10.79 4.81 -13.85
C LEU A 141 -11.24 4.26 -15.20
N HIS A 142 -11.29 2.93 -15.32
CA HIS A 142 -11.82 2.23 -16.49
C HIS A 142 -13.21 1.71 -16.20
N ALA A 143 -14.12 1.83 -17.16
CA ALA A 143 -15.43 1.17 -17.15
C ALA A 143 -15.48 0.10 -18.24
N LEU A 144 -15.89 -1.10 -17.87
CA LEU A 144 -16.02 -2.27 -18.73
C LEU A 144 -17.47 -2.75 -18.77
N ASP A 145 -17.88 -3.36 -19.89
CA ASP A 145 -19.13 -4.11 -19.98
C ASP A 145 -19.09 -5.38 -19.09
N LEU A 146 -20.13 -5.60 -18.29
CA LEU A 146 -20.22 -6.70 -17.32
C LEU A 146 -20.19 -8.09 -17.99
N VAL A 147 -20.82 -8.23 -19.17
CA VAL A 147 -21.01 -9.53 -19.81
C VAL A 147 -19.78 -9.96 -20.62
N THR A 148 -19.08 -9.01 -21.25
CA THR A 148 -18.02 -9.24 -22.26
C THR A 148 -16.65 -8.70 -21.87
N GLY A 149 -16.54 -7.88 -20.81
CA GLY A 149 -15.30 -7.22 -20.39
C GLY A 149 -14.77 -6.20 -21.40
N ALA A 150 -15.60 -5.75 -22.35
CA ALA A 150 -15.18 -4.77 -23.35
C ALA A 150 -15.04 -3.38 -22.71
N PRO A 151 -13.94 -2.63 -22.95
CA PRO A 151 -13.80 -1.28 -22.43
C PRO A 151 -14.83 -0.34 -23.08
N LEU A 152 -15.55 0.41 -22.23
CA LEU A 152 -16.58 1.35 -22.64
C LEU A 152 -16.05 2.79 -22.62
N TRP A 153 -15.40 3.18 -21.54
CA TRP A 153 -14.81 4.51 -21.36
C TRP A 153 -13.69 4.49 -20.31
N ARG A 154 -12.84 5.53 -20.36
CA ARG A 154 -11.80 5.84 -19.37
C ARG A 154 -11.99 7.26 -18.85
N PHE A 155 -11.81 7.47 -17.55
CA PHE A 155 -11.61 8.79 -16.95
C PHE A 155 -10.17 8.91 -16.45
N ALA A 156 -9.54 10.07 -16.63
CA ALA A 156 -8.20 10.37 -16.12
C ALA A 156 -8.22 11.48 -15.06
N ALA A 157 -7.91 11.11 -13.82
CA ALA A 157 -7.70 12.02 -12.70
C ALA A 157 -6.26 12.61 -12.71
N PRO A 158 -5.99 13.69 -11.96
CA PRO A 158 -4.65 14.22 -11.78
C PRO A 158 -4.02 13.54 -10.56
N GLY A 159 -3.04 12.67 -10.80
CA GLY A 159 -2.45 11.82 -9.76
C GLY A 159 -3.13 10.46 -9.65
N PRO A 160 -2.50 9.50 -8.92
CA PRO A 160 -2.94 8.10 -8.88
C PRO A 160 -4.25 7.92 -8.11
N LEU A 161 -5.11 6.98 -8.57
CA LEU A 161 -6.31 6.55 -7.86
C LEU A 161 -5.99 5.31 -7.01
N LEU A 162 -5.98 5.45 -5.69
CA LEU A 162 -5.36 4.46 -4.78
C LEU A 162 -6.33 3.40 -4.23
N HIS A 163 -7.62 3.60 -4.44
CA HIS A 163 -8.66 2.78 -3.84
C HIS A 163 -9.85 2.64 -4.77
N THR A 164 -10.60 1.58 -4.53
CA THR A 164 -11.95 1.30 -5.01
C THR A 164 -12.84 2.55 -5.14
N PRO A 165 -13.55 2.73 -6.27
CA PRO A 165 -14.57 3.76 -6.40
C PRO A 165 -15.81 3.47 -5.52
N ALA A 166 -16.78 4.38 -5.51
CA ALA A 166 -18.12 4.13 -5.00
C ALA A 166 -19.17 4.54 -6.03
N VAL A 167 -20.33 3.87 -6.06
CA VAL A 167 -21.46 4.22 -6.92
C VAL A 167 -22.71 4.45 -6.08
N GLU A 168 -23.43 5.54 -6.37
CA GLU A 168 -24.79 5.79 -5.87
C GLU A 168 -25.55 6.57 -6.96
N SER A 169 -26.83 6.24 -7.18
CA SER A 169 -27.72 6.96 -8.12
C SER A 169 -27.16 7.22 -9.55
N ASN A 170 -26.42 6.27 -10.12
CA ASN A 170 -25.73 6.37 -11.43
C ASN A 170 -24.56 7.39 -11.47
N LEU A 171 -24.08 7.89 -10.33
CA LEU A 171 -22.79 8.59 -10.23
C LEU A 171 -21.69 7.64 -9.76
N VAL A 172 -20.54 7.62 -10.45
CA VAL A 172 -19.31 6.96 -9.98
C VAL A 172 -18.40 7.99 -9.35
N ILE A 173 -18.00 7.74 -8.11
CA ILE A 173 -17.15 8.62 -7.29
C ILE A 173 -15.74 8.02 -7.21
N VAL A 174 -14.74 8.84 -7.54
CA VAL A 174 -13.31 8.55 -7.36
C VAL A 174 -12.60 9.72 -6.70
N ALA A 175 -11.48 9.46 -6.03
CA ALA A 175 -10.64 10.50 -5.43
C ALA A 175 -9.16 10.24 -5.73
N GLY A 176 -8.44 11.30 -6.11
CA GLY A 176 -7.02 11.21 -6.44
C GLY A 176 -6.11 11.49 -5.24
N ALA A 177 -4.92 10.89 -5.24
CA ALA A 177 -3.84 11.27 -4.35
C ALA A 177 -2.86 12.26 -5.02
N GLY A 178 -2.16 13.04 -4.20
CA GLY A 178 -1.21 14.06 -4.67
C GLY A 178 -1.79 15.47 -4.57
N THR A 179 -0.91 16.47 -4.71
CA THR A 179 -1.25 17.85 -4.33
C THR A 179 -2.23 18.49 -5.32
N GLY A 180 -3.32 19.04 -4.80
CA GLY A 180 -4.43 19.59 -5.60
C GLY A 180 -5.35 18.54 -6.23
N ALA A 181 -5.14 17.24 -5.97
CA ALA A 181 -6.07 16.19 -6.40
C ALA A 181 -7.38 16.26 -5.58
N GLY A 182 -8.51 16.06 -6.27
CA GLY A 182 -9.86 16.20 -5.72
C GLY A 182 -10.64 14.89 -5.63
N VAL A 183 -11.92 15.04 -5.29
CA VAL A 183 -12.98 14.05 -5.48
C VAL A 183 -13.72 14.38 -6.78
N TYR A 184 -14.01 13.38 -7.60
CA TYR A 184 -14.66 13.53 -8.90
C TYR A 184 -15.88 12.63 -8.97
N ALA A 185 -17.02 13.18 -9.39
CA ALA A 185 -18.20 12.42 -9.73
C ALA A 185 -18.41 12.37 -11.25
N LEU A 186 -18.61 11.17 -11.75
CA LEU A 186 -18.75 10.86 -13.17
C LEU A 186 -20.14 10.26 -13.42
N ASP A 187 -20.75 10.54 -14.56
CA ASP A 187 -21.88 9.74 -15.02
C ASP A 187 -21.42 8.30 -15.29
N ALA A 188 -22.03 7.31 -14.64
CA ALA A 188 -21.64 5.91 -14.77
C ALA A 188 -21.79 5.35 -16.19
N ALA A 189 -22.72 5.90 -16.97
CA ALA A 189 -22.96 5.46 -18.34
C ALA A 189 -21.85 5.85 -19.32
N THR A 190 -21.28 7.05 -19.17
CA THR A 190 -20.38 7.70 -20.17
C THR A 190 -18.99 8.10 -19.65
N GLY A 191 -18.77 8.09 -18.33
CA GLY A 191 -17.53 8.56 -17.70
C GLY A 191 -17.33 10.07 -17.72
N ARG A 192 -18.34 10.82 -18.19
CA ARG A 192 -18.29 12.28 -18.24
C ARG A 192 -18.31 12.86 -16.83
N LEU A 193 -17.34 13.72 -16.55
CA LEU A 193 -17.28 14.50 -15.31
C LEU A 193 -18.56 15.33 -15.14
N LEU A 194 -19.22 15.18 -13.99
CA LEU A 194 -20.40 15.95 -13.59
C LEU A 194 -20.02 17.07 -12.63
N TRP A 195 -19.22 16.75 -11.60
CA TRP A 195 -18.61 17.72 -10.71
C TRP A 195 -17.23 17.26 -10.23
N ALA A 196 -16.42 18.22 -9.79
CA ALA A 196 -15.14 18.00 -9.12
C ALA A 196 -15.08 18.85 -7.85
N ALA A 197 -14.98 18.20 -6.69
CA ALA A 197 -14.69 18.86 -5.43
C ALA A 197 -13.17 18.82 -5.22
N ALA A 198 -12.50 19.94 -5.49
CA ALA A 198 -11.07 20.05 -5.23
C ALA A 198 -10.79 19.89 -3.73
N ALA A 199 -9.64 19.30 -3.39
CA ALA A 199 -9.03 19.62 -2.10
C ALA A 199 -8.66 21.12 -2.08
N GLU A 200 -8.40 21.67 -0.88
CA GLU A 200 -7.76 22.99 -0.72
C GLU A 200 -6.52 23.11 -1.64
N ALA A 201 -6.12 24.31 -2.06
CA ALA A 201 -5.07 24.48 -3.08
C ALA A 201 -3.69 23.87 -2.70
N ASN A 202 -3.45 23.61 -1.40
CA ASN A 202 -2.28 22.90 -0.87
C ASN A 202 -2.63 21.55 -0.22
N GLY A 203 -3.85 21.04 -0.46
CA GLY A 203 -4.34 19.75 0.03
C GLY A 203 -3.66 18.57 -0.68
N SER A 204 -3.42 17.52 0.08
CA SER A 204 -2.56 16.38 -0.28
C SER A 204 -3.29 15.20 -0.97
N GLY A 205 -4.55 15.41 -1.35
CA GLY A 205 -5.42 14.41 -1.94
C GLY A 205 -5.92 13.37 -0.94
N PHE A 206 -6.35 12.20 -1.46
CA PHE A 206 -7.09 11.18 -0.72
C PHE A 206 -6.40 9.80 -0.86
N ALA A 207 -6.48 8.96 0.18
CA ALA A 207 -5.90 7.61 0.19
C ALA A 207 -6.87 6.53 0.71
N ALA A 208 -8.15 6.87 0.80
CA ALA A 208 -9.22 6.02 1.29
C ALA A 208 -10.34 5.97 0.24
N ALA A 209 -11.05 4.85 0.11
CA ALA A 209 -12.21 4.80 -0.78
C ALA A 209 -13.31 5.78 -0.32
N PRO A 210 -14.01 6.44 -1.24
CA PRO A 210 -15.24 7.15 -0.90
C PRO A 210 -16.30 6.20 -0.33
N LEU A 211 -17.19 6.76 0.47
CA LEU A 211 -18.41 6.15 0.97
C LEU A 211 -19.58 6.96 0.43
N ALA A 212 -20.37 6.39 -0.48
CA ALA A 212 -21.57 7.04 -1.01
C ALA A 212 -22.80 6.50 -0.24
N ALA A 213 -23.60 7.39 0.34
CA ALA A 213 -24.73 6.98 1.17
C ALA A 213 -25.76 8.11 1.33
N ASP A 214 -27.01 7.81 0.96
CA ASP A 214 -28.18 8.70 1.13
C ASP A 214 -27.94 10.09 0.50
N GLY A 215 -27.35 10.10 -0.70
CA GLY A 215 -27.06 11.33 -1.43
C GLY A 215 -25.90 12.15 -0.84
N ARG A 216 -25.02 11.53 -0.05
CA ARG A 216 -23.80 12.14 0.51
C ARG A 216 -22.57 11.30 0.18
N VAL A 217 -21.42 11.94 0.04
CA VAL A 217 -20.11 11.29 -0.11
C VAL A 217 -19.24 11.62 1.10
N PHE A 218 -18.84 10.60 1.85
CA PHE A 218 -17.90 10.74 2.96
C PHE A 218 -16.51 10.26 2.54
N ILE A 219 -15.47 11.05 2.83
CA ILE A 219 -14.09 10.69 2.52
C ILE A 219 -13.06 11.40 3.42
N GLY A 220 -11.98 10.70 3.75
CA GLY A 220 -10.85 11.22 4.52
C GLY A 220 -9.65 11.60 3.65
N SER A 221 -9.09 12.80 3.88
CA SER A 221 -7.90 13.28 3.20
C SER A 221 -6.61 12.78 3.84
N ARG A 222 -5.54 12.87 3.04
CA ARG A 222 -4.17 12.53 3.43
C ARG A 222 -3.52 13.56 4.38
N ASP A 223 -4.22 14.66 4.66
CA ASP A 223 -3.88 15.75 5.59
C ASP A 223 -4.82 15.84 6.82
N GLY A 224 -5.71 14.86 7.03
CA GLY A 224 -6.52 14.74 8.25
C GLY A 224 -7.91 15.36 8.18
N ARG A 225 -8.35 15.86 7.02
CA ARG A 225 -9.70 16.42 6.82
C ARG A 225 -10.68 15.32 6.47
N PHE A 226 -11.74 15.21 7.26
CA PHE A 226 -12.88 14.35 6.97
C PHE A 226 -14.01 15.18 6.39
N TYR A 227 -14.43 14.87 5.16
CA TYR A 227 -15.45 15.62 4.43
C TYR A 227 -16.75 14.83 4.34
N CYS A 228 -17.87 15.54 4.42
CA CYS A 228 -19.15 15.15 3.84
C CYS A 228 -19.47 16.09 2.68
N LEU A 229 -19.56 15.53 1.48
CA LEU A 229 -19.99 16.24 0.27
C LEU A 229 -21.43 15.83 -0.08
N ASP A 230 -22.16 16.72 -0.73
CA ASP A 230 -23.40 16.39 -1.41
C ASP A 230 -23.12 15.56 -2.69
N LEU A 231 -23.81 14.42 -2.87
CA LEU A 231 -23.57 13.52 -4.01
C LEU A 231 -23.91 14.18 -5.36
N ALA A 232 -24.95 15.01 -5.43
CA ALA A 232 -25.43 15.56 -6.69
C ALA A 232 -24.59 16.75 -7.17
N THR A 233 -23.98 17.50 -6.26
CA THR A 233 -23.30 18.77 -6.55
C THR A 233 -21.82 18.82 -6.17
N GLY A 234 -21.33 17.92 -5.32
CA GLY A 234 -19.99 17.96 -4.75
C GLY A 234 -19.78 19.04 -3.69
N ALA A 235 -20.83 19.79 -3.32
CA ALA A 235 -20.74 20.85 -2.31
C ALA A 235 -20.43 20.26 -0.92
N VAL A 236 -19.49 20.88 -0.20
CA VAL A 236 -19.17 20.49 1.18
C VAL A 236 -20.36 20.79 2.08
N ARG A 237 -21.02 19.75 2.61
CA ARG A 237 -22.07 19.88 3.63
C ARG A 237 -21.46 20.14 5.00
N TRP A 238 -20.39 19.43 5.34
CA TRP A 238 -19.57 19.68 6.53
C TRP A 238 -18.14 19.14 6.37
N ARG A 239 -17.21 19.61 7.20
CA ARG A 239 -15.87 19.05 7.34
C ARG A 239 -15.41 19.03 8.80
N ALA A 240 -14.60 18.04 9.17
CA ALA A 240 -13.89 17.95 10.44
C ALA A 240 -12.38 17.87 10.21
N GLU A 241 -11.58 18.57 11.02
CA GLU A 241 -10.12 18.55 10.97
C GLU A 241 -9.57 17.62 12.08
N LEU A 242 -8.80 16.58 11.72
CA LEU A 242 -8.24 15.59 12.65
C LEU A 242 -6.70 15.72 12.76
N PRO A 243 -6.08 15.36 13.90
CA PRO A 243 -4.66 15.64 14.18
C PRO A 243 -3.67 14.67 13.53
N ALA A 244 -4.14 13.85 12.59
CA ALA A 244 -3.39 12.85 11.85
C ALA A 244 -4.11 12.53 10.51
N PRO A 245 -3.39 12.05 9.47
CA PRO A 245 -4.00 11.65 8.21
C PRO A 245 -5.10 10.58 8.35
N ILE A 246 -6.03 10.56 7.40
CA ILE A 246 -7.05 9.52 7.31
C ILE A 246 -6.67 8.58 6.16
N ARG A 247 -6.26 7.35 6.51
CA ARG A 247 -5.94 6.27 5.56
C ARG A 247 -6.98 5.13 5.56
N GLN A 248 -7.98 5.18 6.44
CA GLN A 248 -9.04 4.18 6.53
C GLN A 248 -10.28 4.63 5.73
N PRO A 249 -10.89 3.78 4.88
CA PRO A 249 -12.19 4.06 4.29
C PRO A 249 -13.28 4.05 5.36
N ALA A 250 -14.19 5.01 5.31
CA ALA A 250 -15.28 5.10 6.28
C ALA A 250 -16.36 4.03 6.04
N ALA A 251 -17.16 3.78 7.08
CA ALA A 251 -18.39 3.00 7.03
C ALA A 251 -19.57 3.79 7.61
N TRP A 252 -20.80 3.46 7.20
CA TRP A 252 -22.04 4.11 7.65
C TRP A 252 -22.91 3.11 8.42
N ASP A 253 -23.44 3.53 9.57
CA ASP A 253 -24.39 2.71 10.34
C ASP A 253 -25.87 3.02 10.05
N GLY A 254 -26.16 3.97 9.16
CA GLY A 254 -27.51 4.49 8.87
C GLY A 254 -27.75 5.89 9.44
N THR A 255 -27.02 6.30 10.48
CA THR A 255 -27.16 7.62 11.14
C THR A 255 -25.81 8.32 11.30
N ARG A 256 -24.78 7.54 11.65
CA ARG A 256 -23.41 7.97 11.92
C ARG A 256 -22.48 7.39 10.87
N VAL A 257 -21.47 8.17 10.51
CA VAL A 257 -20.33 7.72 9.71
C VAL A 257 -19.12 7.53 10.62
N ILE A 258 -18.49 6.36 10.53
CA ILE A 258 -17.40 5.92 11.42
C ILE A 258 -16.10 5.79 10.63
N VAL A 259 -15.01 6.33 11.20
CA VAL A 259 -13.66 6.31 10.61
C VAL A 259 -12.58 6.39 11.69
N THR A 260 -11.42 5.77 11.43
CA THR A 260 -10.21 5.87 12.27
C THR A 260 -9.15 6.67 11.53
N ALA A 261 -8.54 7.65 12.21
CA ALA A 261 -7.38 8.37 11.69
C ALA A 261 -6.08 7.71 12.20
N GLU A 262 -4.94 8.16 11.66
CA GLU A 262 -3.63 7.56 11.96
C GLU A 262 -3.07 7.94 13.35
N ASP A 263 -3.87 8.64 14.17
CA ASP A 263 -3.69 8.76 15.61
C ASP A 263 -4.26 7.55 16.40
N LEU A 264 -4.86 6.58 15.69
CA LEU A 264 -5.58 5.43 16.22
C LEU A 264 -6.76 5.78 17.13
N VAL A 265 -7.35 6.96 16.95
CA VAL A 265 -8.63 7.30 17.57
C VAL A 265 -9.74 7.08 16.55
N ALA A 266 -10.57 6.06 16.81
CA ALA A 266 -11.80 5.80 16.08
C ALA A 266 -12.86 6.83 16.47
N ARG A 267 -13.65 7.30 15.49
CA ARG A 267 -14.61 8.39 15.66
C ARG A 267 -15.87 8.14 14.87
N ALA A 268 -17.02 8.48 15.45
CA ALA A 268 -18.29 8.56 14.73
C ALA A 268 -18.77 10.00 14.64
N PHE A 269 -19.23 10.41 13.46
CA PHE A 269 -19.81 11.72 13.19
C PHE A 269 -21.27 11.58 12.75
N LEU A 270 -22.14 12.52 13.12
CA LEU A 270 -23.50 12.56 12.57
C LEU A 270 -23.45 12.91 11.09
N ALA A 271 -24.16 12.13 10.27
CA ALA A 271 -24.20 12.31 8.82
C ALA A 271 -24.93 13.61 8.41
N ASP A 272 -26.02 13.94 9.10
CA ASP A 272 -26.92 15.06 8.80
C ASP A 272 -27.59 15.62 10.09
N GLY A 273 -28.35 16.70 9.93
CA GLY A 273 -29.04 17.42 11.01
C GLY A 273 -28.24 18.61 11.57
N PRO A 274 -28.76 19.32 12.61
CA PRO A 274 -28.12 20.51 13.17
C PRO A 274 -26.71 20.28 13.76
N GLU A 275 -26.40 19.04 14.11
CA GLU A 275 -25.14 18.60 14.72
C GLU A 275 -24.28 17.79 13.72
N ALA A 276 -24.56 17.88 12.41
CA ALA A 276 -23.83 17.16 11.37
C ALA A 276 -22.33 17.50 11.36
N GLY A 277 -21.48 16.49 11.20
CA GLY A 277 -20.02 16.65 11.24
C GLY A 277 -19.43 16.86 12.65
N ARG A 278 -20.26 16.93 13.71
CA ARG A 278 -19.79 16.80 15.09
C ARG A 278 -19.49 15.35 15.42
N ALA A 279 -18.37 15.11 16.11
CA ALA A 279 -18.06 13.79 16.66
C ALA A 279 -19.02 13.47 17.82
N VAL A 280 -19.76 12.36 17.71
CA VAL A 280 -20.64 11.81 18.75
C VAL A 280 -19.80 11.16 19.84
N TRP A 281 -18.81 10.37 19.43
CA TRP A 281 -17.87 9.68 20.31
C TRP A 281 -16.47 9.62 19.68
N GLN A 282 -15.46 9.43 20.53
CA GLN A 282 -14.07 9.19 20.13
C GLN A 282 -13.49 8.10 21.04
N GLN A 283 -12.88 7.06 20.45
CA GLN A 283 -12.35 5.91 21.17
C GLN A 283 -10.90 5.62 20.72
N PRO A 284 -9.89 5.86 21.58
CA PRO A 284 -8.51 5.45 21.33
C PRO A 284 -8.38 3.93 21.22
N LEU A 285 -7.57 3.46 20.27
CA LEU A 285 -7.26 2.06 20.00
C LEU A 285 -5.75 1.79 20.14
N GLN A 286 -5.36 0.51 20.09
CA GLN A 286 -3.96 0.07 20.12
C GLN A 286 -3.49 -0.37 18.73
N GLY A 287 -2.19 -0.27 18.47
CA GLY A 287 -1.56 -0.70 17.22
C GLY A 287 -0.60 0.33 16.62
N GLN A 288 -0.42 0.27 15.31
CA GLN A 288 0.42 1.20 14.54
C GLN A 288 -0.35 1.96 13.43
N SER A 289 -1.30 1.31 12.76
CA SER A 289 -2.17 1.92 11.74
C SER A 289 -3.50 1.17 11.65
N ALA A 290 -4.55 1.85 11.19
CA ALA A 290 -5.90 1.32 10.96
C ALA A 290 -6.33 1.37 9.47
N ARG A 291 -5.36 1.57 8.57
CA ARG A 291 -5.58 1.84 7.14
C ARG A 291 -6.12 0.68 6.31
N ASP A 292 -6.56 1.01 5.09
CA ASP A 292 -7.05 0.13 4.01
C ASP A 292 -8.32 -0.65 4.34
N TYR A 293 -8.34 -1.39 5.45
CA TYR A 293 -9.50 -2.13 5.92
C TYR A 293 -10.47 -1.21 6.68
N PRO A 294 -11.70 -1.01 6.18
CA PRO A 294 -12.67 -0.12 6.82
C PRO A 294 -13.21 -0.72 8.12
N PRO A 295 -13.89 0.09 8.95
CA PRO A 295 -14.77 -0.44 9.99
C PRO A 295 -15.87 -1.30 9.35
N VAL A 296 -16.29 -2.38 10.01
CA VAL A 296 -17.45 -3.18 9.60
C VAL A 296 -18.59 -2.92 10.58
N VAL A 297 -19.73 -2.46 10.08
CA VAL A 297 -20.92 -2.23 10.91
C VAL A 297 -21.80 -3.49 10.88
N VAL A 298 -22.23 -3.90 12.06
CA VAL A 298 -22.97 -5.15 12.30
C VAL A 298 -24.20 -4.83 13.15
N ALA A 299 -25.37 -5.31 12.78
CA ALA A 299 -26.51 -5.38 13.69
C ALA A 299 -26.46 -6.73 14.44
N GLY A 300 -26.58 -6.70 15.77
CA GLY A 300 -26.80 -7.91 16.55
C GLY A 300 -28.21 -8.47 16.37
N GLN A 301 -28.47 -9.64 16.94
CA GLN A 301 -29.82 -10.18 17.11
C GLN A 301 -30.57 -9.41 18.21
N ASP A 302 -29.83 -8.75 19.12
CA ASP A 302 -30.30 -7.76 20.08
C ASP A 302 -30.63 -6.36 19.51
N ASP A 303 -30.76 -6.22 18.18
CA ASP A 303 -30.89 -4.96 17.41
C ASP A 303 -29.76 -3.93 17.59
N ARG A 304 -28.78 -4.16 18.49
CA ARG A 304 -27.73 -3.20 18.78
C ARG A 304 -26.66 -3.21 17.69
N ARG A 305 -26.42 -2.03 17.11
CA ARG A 305 -25.34 -1.84 16.14
C ARG A 305 -23.99 -1.85 16.84
N ARG A 306 -23.07 -2.65 16.31
CA ARG A 306 -21.68 -2.80 16.73
C ARG A 306 -20.77 -2.42 15.56
N VAL A 307 -19.60 -1.88 15.87
CA VAL A 307 -18.57 -1.58 14.87
C VAL A 307 -17.33 -2.42 15.17
N VAL A 308 -16.89 -3.20 14.20
CA VAL A 308 -15.61 -3.92 14.28
C VAL A 308 -14.52 -3.10 13.59
N ILE A 309 -13.39 -2.91 14.29
CA ILE A 309 -12.22 -2.19 13.78
C ILE A 309 -10.98 -3.08 13.93
N ARG A 310 -10.09 -3.04 12.93
CA ARG A 310 -8.80 -3.75 12.91
C ARG A 310 -7.64 -2.76 12.86
N THR A 311 -6.53 -3.12 13.48
CA THR A 311 -5.24 -2.40 13.38
C THR A 311 -4.10 -3.35 13.04
N SER A 312 -2.94 -2.81 12.63
CA SER A 312 -1.66 -3.53 12.66
C SER A 312 -1.04 -3.44 14.07
N PRO A 313 -0.30 -4.46 14.53
CA PRO A 313 0.31 -4.44 15.86
C PRO A 313 1.41 -3.37 15.97
N ALA A 314 1.57 -2.80 17.17
CA ALA A 314 2.62 -1.83 17.46
C ALA A 314 4.01 -2.47 17.58
N PHE A 315 4.06 -3.73 18.02
CA PHE A 315 5.28 -4.53 18.21
C PHE A 315 5.58 -5.39 16.98
N ASN A 316 6.82 -5.86 16.83
CA ASN A 316 7.22 -6.60 15.64
C ASN A 316 6.42 -7.91 15.44
N PHE A 317 6.06 -8.14 14.18
CA PHE A 317 5.44 -9.36 13.65
C PHE A 317 5.92 -10.66 14.31
N ALA A 318 7.23 -10.90 14.23
CA ALA A 318 7.82 -12.16 14.65
C ALA A 318 7.66 -12.39 16.16
N ASP A 319 7.86 -11.34 16.96
CA ASP A 319 7.80 -11.43 18.42
C ASP A 319 6.35 -11.74 18.87
N ARG A 320 5.35 -11.09 18.25
CA ARG A 320 3.92 -11.39 18.48
C ARG A 320 3.55 -12.83 18.09
N LEU A 321 3.96 -13.34 16.91
CA LEU A 321 3.66 -14.73 16.53
C LEU A 321 4.28 -15.76 17.48
N ASN A 322 5.48 -15.49 18.01
CA ASN A 322 6.15 -16.36 18.97
C ASN A 322 5.44 -16.33 20.34
N GLU A 323 5.01 -15.16 20.82
CA GLU A 323 4.24 -14.99 22.06
C GLU A 323 2.87 -15.67 21.97
N ASP A 324 2.11 -15.40 20.91
CA ASP A 324 0.79 -16.01 20.65
C ASP A 324 0.90 -17.54 20.60
N ARG A 325 1.94 -18.09 19.94
CA ARG A 325 2.21 -19.53 19.97
C ARG A 325 2.48 -20.02 21.39
N ALA A 326 3.36 -19.35 22.14
CA ALA A 326 3.78 -19.77 23.49
C ALA A 326 2.68 -19.63 24.57
N LEU A 327 1.62 -18.86 24.29
CA LEU A 327 0.36 -18.88 25.01
C LEU A 327 -0.47 -20.12 24.63
N LEU A 328 -0.79 -20.26 23.34
CA LEU A 328 -1.70 -21.30 22.82
C LEU A 328 -1.18 -22.72 23.09
N THR A 329 0.10 -23.01 22.79
CA THR A 329 0.66 -24.36 22.97
C THR A 329 0.76 -24.75 24.44
N ARG A 330 1.06 -23.79 25.32
CA ARG A 330 1.09 -23.99 26.77
C ARG A 330 -0.30 -24.31 27.32
N GLN A 331 -1.31 -23.55 26.89
CA GLN A 331 -2.71 -23.74 27.31
C GLN A 331 -3.26 -25.10 26.86
N ALA A 332 -2.87 -25.57 25.68
CA ALA A 332 -3.28 -26.87 25.13
C ALA A 332 -2.40 -28.06 25.54
N GLY A 333 -1.32 -27.84 26.31
CA GLY A 333 -0.40 -28.90 26.73
C GLY A 333 0.50 -29.48 25.62
N ILE A 334 0.72 -28.72 24.55
CA ILE A 334 1.43 -29.16 23.33
C ILE A 334 2.94 -28.97 23.48
N ASP A 335 3.71 -30.03 23.23
CA ASP A 335 5.16 -29.96 23.05
C ASP A 335 5.50 -29.26 21.72
N ALA A 336 5.67 -27.95 21.78
CA ALA A 336 6.18 -27.12 20.70
C ALA A 336 7.67 -26.79 20.92
N SER A 337 8.51 -27.79 21.20
CA SER A 337 9.97 -27.61 21.28
C SER A 337 10.70 -27.74 19.94
N SER A 338 10.01 -28.17 18.87
CA SER A 338 10.51 -28.12 17.49
C SER A 338 9.34 -28.08 16.50
N TRP A 339 9.60 -27.63 15.27
CA TRP A 339 8.54 -27.45 14.26
C TRP A 339 7.92 -28.77 13.82
N GLU A 340 8.69 -29.87 13.80
CA GLU A 340 8.20 -31.21 13.48
C GLU A 340 7.15 -31.67 14.49
N LYS A 341 7.34 -31.34 15.78
CA LYS A 341 6.38 -31.69 16.83
C LYS A 341 5.09 -30.87 16.73
N LEU A 342 5.20 -29.58 16.45
CA LEU A 342 4.02 -28.73 16.25
C LEU A 342 3.26 -29.12 14.97
N ASP A 343 3.96 -29.48 13.90
CA ASP A 343 3.35 -30.02 12.69
C ASP A 343 2.66 -31.38 12.94
N ALA A 344 3.33 -32.28 13.66
CA ALA A 344 2.75 -33.56 14.06
C ALA A 344 1.49 -33.39 14.94
N TRP A 345 1.48 -32.40 15.84
CA TRP A 345 0.28 -32.00 16.56
C TRP A 345 -0.81 -31.51 15.60
N ILE A 346 -0.51 -30.51 14.77
CA ILE A 346 -1.46 -29.87 13.82
C ILE A 346 -2.10 -30.89 12.87
N LYS A 347 -1.37 -31.95 12.50
CA LYS A 347 -1.85 -33.07 11.65
C LYS A 347 -2.54 -34.20 12.42
N SER A 348 -2.62 -34.14 13.74
CA SER A 348 -3.28 -35.14 14.59
C SER A 348 -4.80 -34.95 14.62
N ASP A 349 -5.52 -35.92 15.19
CA ASP A 349 -6.96 -35.77 15.45
C ASP A 349 -7.23 -34.93 16.70
N ALA A 350 -6.26 -34.85 17.62
CA ALA A 350 -6.34 -34.04 18.83
C ALA A 350 -6.32 -32.53 18.53
N ALA A 351 -5.68 -32.11 17.44
CA ALA A 351 -5.75 -30.73 16.93
C ALA A 351 -7.13 -30.31 16.43
N ARG A 352 -8.11 -31.22 16.29
CA ARG A 352 -9.52 -30.82 16.13
C ARG A 352 -10.08 -30.20 17.43
N GLY A 353 -9.58 -30.61 18.59
CA GLY A 353 -10.08 -30.20 19.90
C GLY A 353 -11.52 -30.63 20.18
N THR A 354 -12.09 -30.06 21.24
CA THR A 354 -13.49 -30.25 21.68
C THR A 354 -14.09 -28.92 22.12
N PRO A 355 -15.42 -28.78 22.25
CA PRO A 355 -16.07 -27.54 22.68
C PRO A 355 -15.56 -26.99 24.02
N GLU A 356 -15.12 -27.86 24.92
CA GLU A 356 -14.54 -27.55 26.23
C GLU A 356 -13.12 -27.01 26.09
N LEU A 357 -12.29 -27.65 25.26
CA LEU A 357 -10.92 -27.21 24.97
C LEU A 357 -10.91 -25.85 24.26
N TRP A 358 -11.80 -25.65 23.28
CA TRP A 358 -11.97 -24.36 22.60
C TRP A 358 -12.46 -23.27 23.57
N ALA A 359 -13.34 -23.60 24.53
CA ALA A 359 -13.80 -22.67 25.55
C ALA A 359 -12.69 -22.28 26.55
N ALA A 360 -11.87 -23.26 26.95
CA ALA A 360 -10.73 -23.03 27.83
C ALA A 360 -9.67 -22.15 27.16
N GLU A 361 -9.32 -22.43 25.90
CA GLU A 361 -8.41 -21.61 25.10
C GLU A 361 -8.91 -20.17 24.95
N GLN A 362 -10.14 -19.97 24.49
CA GLN A 362 -10.71 -18.63 24.30
C GLN A 362 -10.79 -17.84 25.62
N THR A 363 -10.91 -18.54 26.76
CA THR A 363 -10.88 -17.92 28.10
C THR A 363 -9.46 -17.53 28.50
N ALA A 364 -8.45 -18.37 28.23
CA ALA A 364 -7.05 -18.03 28.44
C ALA A 364 -6.58 -16.86 27.56
N VAL A 365 -7.04 -16.77 26.31
CA VAL A 365 -6.79 -15.61 25.42
C VAL A 365 -7.40 -14.32 25.98
N ARG A 366 -8.64 -14.38 26.50
CA ARG A 366 -9.28 -13.22 27.15
C ARG A 366 -8.54 -12.77 28.42
N ALA A 367 -8.13 -13.71 29.28
CA ALA A 367 -7.31 -13.40 30.46
C ALA A 367 -5.92 -12.83 30.10
N TRP A 368 -5.33 -13.28 28.99
CA TRP A 368 -4.06 -12.73 28.50
C TRP A 368 -4.18 -11.27 28.05
N TRP A 369 -5.32 -10.86 27.46
CA TRP A 369 -5.57 -9.47 27.10
C TRP A 369 -5.53 -8.51 28.29
N GLU A 370 -5.94 -8.93 29.49
CA GLU A 370 -5.94 -8.11 30.71
C GLU A 370 -4.54 -7.56 31.06
N THR A 371 -3.49 -8.27 30.66
CA THR A 371 -2.08 -7.88 30.89
C THR A 371 -1.34 -7.48 29.61
N ASN A 372 -1.91 -7.73 28.42
CA ASN A 372 -1.24 -7.54 27.12
C ASN A 372 -2.04 -6.65 26.15
N VAL A 373 -2.84 -5.72 26.67
CA VAL A 373 -3.70 -4.77 25.92
C VAL A 373 -3.00 -4.14 24.70
N ALA A 374 -1.72 -3.78 24.81
CA ALA A 374 -0.94 -3.17 23.73
C ALA A 374 -0.63 -4.09 22.52
N ALA A 375 -1.03 -5.36 22.57
CA ALA A 375 -1.04 -6.30 21.45
C ALA A 375 -2.44 -6.47 20.79
N GLN A 376 -3.49 -5.85 21.34
CA GLN A 376 -4.84 -5.94 20.79
C GLN A 376 -4.92 -5.28 19.40
N THR A 377 -5.53 -5.99 18.45
CA THR A 377 -5.73 -5.52 17.06
C THR A 377 -7.13 -5.79 16.53
N PHE A 378 -8.03 -6.32 17.35
CA PHE A 378 -9.44 -6.56 17.04
C PHE A 378 -10.27 -5.85 18.10
N PHE A 379 -11.07 -4.87 17.68
CA PHE A 379 -11.88 -4.04 18.56
C PHE A 379 -13.34 -4.16 18.15
N VAL A 380 -14.22 -4.34 19.13
CA VAL A 380 -15.67 -4.28 18.97
C VAL A 380 -16.14 -3.09 19.79
N LEU A 381 -16.76 -2.13 19.12
CA LEU A 381 -17.32 -0.93 19.75
C LEU A 381 -18.85 -1.00 19.67
N ASP A 382 -19.54 -0.53 20.70
CA ASP A 382 -20.94 -0.13 20.58
C ASP A 382 -21.04 1.07 19.62
N ALA A 383 -21.88 0.99 18.58
CA ALA A 383 -21.93 2.01 17.54
C ALA A 383 -22.53 3.35 18.02
N GLU A 384 -23.33 3.31 19.08
CA GLU A 384 -24.05 4.48 19.61
C GLU A 384 -23.16 5.35 20.49
N THR A 385 -22.40 4.68 21.37
CA THR A 385 -21.61 5.30 22.44
C THR A 385 -20.10 5.29 22.18
N GLY A 386 -19.63 4.46 21.24
CA GLY A 386 -18.20 4.22 21.00
C GLY A 386 -17.53 3.34 22.04
N ALA A 387 -18.26 2.87 23.06
CA ALA A 387 -17.70 2.10 24.15
C ALA A 387 -17.14 0.76 23.67
N LEU A 388 -15.89 0.48 24.04
CA LEU A 388 -15.27 -0.83 23.80
C LEU A 388 -16.05 -1.94 24.53
N GLN A 389 -16.41 -2.97 23.79
CA GLN A 389 -16.93 -4.22 24.33
C GLN A 389 -15.74 -5.12 24.74
N PRO A 390 -15.94 -6.12 25.63
CA PRO A 390 -14.87 -7.03 26.06
C PRO A 390 -14.17 -7.67 24.85
N PRO A 391 -12.82 -7.73 24.84
CA PRO A 391 -12.08 -8.13 23.64
C PRO A 391 -12.43 -9.56 23.22
N PRO A 392 -12.76 -9.79 21.93
CA PRO A 392 -12.92 -11.14 21.41
C PRO A 392 -11.63 -11.96 21.51
N PRO A 393 -11.72 -13.29 21.53
CA PRO A 393 -10.56 -14.18 21.51
C PRO A 393 -9.91 -14.27 20.12
N VAL A 394 -9.78 -13.13 19.43
CA VAL A 394 -9.14 -12.98 18.11
C VAL A 394 -7.75 -12.40 18.30
N LEU A 395 -6.78 -13.29 18.50
CA LEU A 395 -5.36 -12.96 18.34
C LEU A 395 -5.07 -12.50 16.90
N TRP A 396 -3.97 -11.78 16.70
CA TRP A 396 -3.69 -11.14 15.41
C TRP A 396 -3.21 -12.14 14.34
N THR A 397 -3.68 -11.98 13.12
CA THR A 397 -3.59 -12.99 12.04
C THR A 397 -3.09 -12.44 10.71
N GLY A 398 -2.54 -11.23 10.68
CA GLY A 398 -1.84 -10.75 9.49
C GLY A 398 -0.46 -11.40 9.33
N GLY A 399 0.07 -11.32 8.12
CA GLY A 399 1.49 -11.52 7.80
C GLY A 399 2.15 -10.17 7.53
N CYS A 400 3.48 -10.12 7.45
CA CYS A 400 4.21 -8.94 6.96
C CYS A 400 3.93 -7.60 7.73
N GLN A 401 3.50 -7.66 9.00
CA GLN A 401 2.96 -6.52 9.79
C GLN A 401 1.63 -5.92 9.27
N GLY A 402 0.88 -6.64 8.45
CA GLY A 402 -0.42 -6.20 7.93
C GLY A 402 -1.43 -5.81 9.03
N VAL A 403 -2.37 -4.93 8.68
CA VAL A 403 -3.64 -4.87 9.41
C VAL A 403 -4.28 -6.26 9.29
N GLY A 404 -4.75 -6.85 10.39
CA GLY A 404 -5.35 -8.18 10.34
C GLY A 404 -6.68 -8.17 9.56
N ASN A 405 -7.00 -9.25 8.84
CA ASN A 405 -8.18 -9.32 7.96
C ASN A 405 -9.46 -8.81 8.66
N PRO A 406 -10.33 -8.04 7.96
CA PRO A 406 -11.63 -7.65 8.47
C PRO A 406 -12.61 -8.83 8.39
N PRO A 407 -13.64 -8.85 9.25
CA PRO A 407 -14.66 -9.90 9.20
C PRO A 407 -15.57 -9.76 7.97
N ALA A 408 -16.32 -10.82 7.66
CA ALA A 408 -17.47 -10.76 6.76
C ALA A 408 -18.75 -11.22 7.48
N LEU A 409 -19.89 -10.58 7.22
CA LEU A 409 -21.15 -10.81 7.95
C LEU A 409 -21.97 -11.96 7.33
N THR A 410 -22.22 -13.02 8.09
CA THR A 410 -23.06 -14.14 7.67
C THR A 410 -24.55 -13.80 7.71
N TRP A 411 -25.35 -14.62 7.02
CA TRP A 411 -26.82 -14.47 6.95
C TRP A 411 -27.55 -14.68 8.28
N ASP A 412 -26.86 -15.15 9.33
CA ASP A 412 -27.36 -15.37 10.70
C ASP A 412 -26.81 -14.35 11.72
N GLY A 413 -26.18 -13.26 11.25
CA GLY A 413 -25.69 -12.15 12.07
C GLY A 413 -24.31 -12.35 12.72
N ARG A 414 -23.69 -13.51 12.51
CA ARG A 414 -22.33 -13.82 13.02
C ARG A 414 -21.25 -13.31 12.07
N LEU A 415 -20.00 -13.33 12.53
CA LEU A 415 -18.86 -12.84 11.76
C LEU A 415 -17.90 -13.96 11.39
N LEU A 416 -17.66 -14.15 10.09
CA LEU A 416 -16.55 -14.97 9.63
C LEU A 416 -15.23 -14.26 9.95
N VAL A 417 -14.42 -14.88 10.81
CA VAL A 417 -13.14 -14.34 11.31
C VAL A 417 -12.00 -15.32 11.11
N MET A 418 -10.80 -14.77 10.88
CA MET A 418 -9.54 -15.51 10.96
C MET A 418 -8.83 -15.17 12.27
N TYR A 419 -8.58 -16.17 13.10
CA TYR A 419 -8.01 -16.05 14.45
C TYR A 419 -6.88 -17.06 14.67
N ARG A 420 -6.21 -17.05 15.85
CA ARG A 420 -5.19 -18.04 16.20
C ARG A 420 -5.71 -19.03 17.25
N SER A 421 -5.38 -20.31 17.09
CA SER A 421 -5.82 -21.41 17.96
C SER A 421 -4.85 -22.59 17.92
N ALA A 422 -4.57 -23.20 19.07
CA ALA A 422 -3.90 -24.49 19.20
C ALA A 422 -4.69 -25.64 18.53
N TYR A 423 -6.01 -25.46 18.38
CA TYR A 423 -6.93 -26.35 17.66
C TYR A 423 -7.27 -25.81 16.25
N GLY A 424 -6.49 -24.83 15.79
CA GLY A 424 -6.40 -24.39 14.41
C GLY A 424 -5.42 -25.26 13.61
N ASN A 425 -5.47 -25.14 12.29
CA ASN A 425 -4.53 -25.83 11.42
C ASN A 425 -4.17 -24.98 10.21
N TRP A 426 -2.88 -24.66 10.14
CA TRP A 426 -2.22 -24.29 8.92
C TRP A 426 -0.77 -24.76 8.94
N ASN A 427 -0.34 -25.41 7.85
CA ASN A 427 1.06 -25.77 7.59
C ASN A 427 1.43 -25.51 6.13
N LEU A 428 2.02 -24.34 5.85
CA LEU A 428 2.98 -24.13 4.74
C LEU A 428 4.19 -23.24 5.15
N GLY A 429 4.52 -23.16 6.45
CA GLY A 429 5.85 -22.72 6.91
C GLY A 429 6.06 -21.27 7.39
N VAL A 430 5.02 -20.44 7.54
CA VAL A 430 5.13 -19.01 7.92
C VAL A 430 4.35 -18.58 9.18
N ALA A 431 3.05 -18.89 9.33
CA ALA A 431 2.33 -18.68 10.60
C ALA A 431 1.55 -19.93 11.05
N PRO A 432 2.11 -20.81 11.91
CA PRO A 432 1.36 -21.93 12.46
C PRO A 432 0.23 -21.44 13.37
N LEU A 433 -0.74 -22.33 13.66
CA LEU A 433 -1.87 -22.08 14.57
C LEU A 433 -2.85 -20.99 14.11
N VAL A 434 -3.04 -20.79 12.80
CA VAL A 434 -4.15 -19.98 12.25
C VAL A 434 -5.40 -20.86 12.06
N ALA A 435 -6.58 -20.26 12.24
CA ALA A 435 -7.89 -20.92 12.12
C ALA A 435 -8.95 -19.97 11.54
N LEU A 436 -9.97 -20.56 10.91
CA LEU A 436 -11.19 -19.86 10.51
C LEU A 436 -12.33 -20.18 11.51
N GLY A 437 -13.19 -19.21 11.80
CA GLY A 437 -14.28 -19.38 12.77
C GLY A 437 -15.44 -18.41 12.56
N LEU A 438 -16.58 -18.71 13.18
CA LEU A 438 -17.72 -17.80 13.29
C LEU A 438 -17.73 -17.16 14.68
N LEU A 439 -17.41 -15.87 14.76
CA LEU A 439 -17.51 -15.07 15.97
C LEU A 439 -18.97 -14.65 16.19
N ASP A 440 -19.53 -15.09 17.31
CA ASP A 440 -20.75 -14.57 17.91
C ASP A 440 -20.38 -13.40 18.83
N LEU A 441 -20.95 -12.21 18.57
CA LEU A 441 -20.66 -10.97 19.30
C LEU A 441 -21.49 -10.80 20.58
N GLU A 442 -22.51 -11.63 20.81
CA GLU A 442 -23.36 -11.61 22.00
C GLU A 442 -22.83 -12.59 23.05
N GLN A 443 -22.41 -13.78 22.61
CA GLN A 443 -21.68 -14.76 23.43
C GLN A 443 -20.18 -14.43 23.58
N ASN A 444 -19.66 -13.50 22.78
CA ASN A 444 -18.24 -13.18 22.63
C ASN A 444 -17.36 -14.44 22.46
N ARG A 445 -17.81 -15.35 21.59
CA ARG A 445 -17.26 -16.72 21.42
C ARG A 445 -17.12 -17.05 19.94
N ILE A 446 -16.08 -17.80 19.59
CA ILE A 446 -15.85 -18.28 18.22
C ILE A 446 -16.26 -19.76 18.14
N GLU A 447 -17.11 -20.11 17.17
CA GLU A 447 -17.30 -21.48 16.68
C GLU A 447 -16.18 -21.79 15.65
N PRO A 448 -15.27 -22.75 15.90
CA PRO A 448 -14.23 -23.10 14.93
C PRO A 448 -14.82 -23.81 13.71
N LEU A 449 -14.38 -23.41 12.51
CA LEU A 449 -14.85 -24.00 11.25
C LEU A 449 -13.87 -25.06 10.76
N PHE A 450 -14.36 -26.29 10.62
CA PHE A 450 -13.64 -27.39 9.98
C PHE A 450 -14.35 -27.80 8.69
N HIS A 451 -13.60 -28.26 7.69
CA HIS A 451 -14.14 -28.77 6.42
C HIS A 451 -14.32 -30.30 6.44
N GLU A 452 -15.15 -30.84 5.54
CA GLU A 452 -15.42 -32.28 5.49
C GLU A 452 -14.32 -33.15 4.82
N HIS A 453 -13.36 -32.54 4.09
CA HIS A 453 -12.28 -33.23 3.35
C HIS A 453 -11.22 -33.97 4.21
N GLY A 454 -11.48 -34.18 5.49
CA GLY A 454 -10.66 -35.00 6.37
C GLY A 454 -9.27 -34.41 6.65
N ARG A 455 -8.23 -35.20 6.33
CA ARG A 455 -6.82 -34.88 6.61
C ARG A 455 -6.02 -34.36 5.40
N GLN A 456 -6.59 -34.28 4.19
CA GLN A 456 -5.90 -33.73 3.01
C GLN A 456 -6.79 -32.75 2.21
N PRO A 457 -6.68 -31.42 2.43
CA PRO A 457 -5.86 -30.76 3.46
C PRO A 457 -6.34 -31.06 4.89
N PRO A 458 -5.58 -30.75 5.96
CA PRO A 458 -6.01 -31.06 7.32
C PRO A 458 -7.13 -30.12 7.80
N TRP A 459 -7.88 -30.56 8.81
CA TRP A 459 -9.27 -30.17 9.13
C TRP A 459 -9.67 -28.68 9.03
N ASN A 460 -8.77 -27.73 9.35
CA ASN A 460 -9.01 -26.27 9.39
C ASN A 460 -8.19 -25.50 8.32
N THR A 461 -7.57 -26.17 7.32
CA THR A 461 -6.85 -25.48 6.23
C THR A 461 -7.78 -25.28 5.03
N PHE A 462 -8.05 -24.02 4.72
CA PHE A 462 -8.81 -23.63 3.55
C PHE A 462 -7.84 -23.34 2.41
N TRP A 463 -8.23 -23.64 1.17
CA TRP A 463 -7.45 -23.25 0.01
C TRP A 463 -7.47 -21.72 -0.10
N GLY A 464 -6.31 -21.10 0.14
CA GLY A 464 -6.22 -19.65 0.23
C GLY A 464 -6.39 -19.06 1.64
N THR A 465 -6.23 -19.85 2.71
CA THR A 465 -5.85 -19.29 4.03
C THR A 465 -4.36 -19.50 4.28
N ALA A 466 -3.67 -18.46 4.75
CA ALA A 466 -2.27 -18.50 5.17
C ALA A 466 -1.96 -17.36 6.16
N ASP A 467 -0.70 -16.96 6.26
CA ASP A 467 -0.28 -15.77 6.99
C ASP A 467 -0.48 -14.50 6.16
N GLU A 468 -0.26 -14.51 4.84
CA GLU A 468 -0.39 -13.29 4.04
C GLU A 468 -1.85 -12.78 4.03
N ALA A 469 -2.03 -11.49 3.78
CA ALA A 469 -3.35 -10.86 3.75
C ALA A 469 -4.34 -11.61 2.81
N GLN A 470 -5.58 -11.76 3.27
CA GLN A 470 -6.68 -12.37 2.52
C GLN A 470 -7.94 -11.53 2.63
N SER A 471 -8.90 -11.79 1.74
CA SER A 471 -10.24 -11.23 1.80
C SER A 471 -11.31 -12.32 1.77
N PHE A 472 -12.39 -12.08 2.51
CA PHE A 472 -13.56 -12.95 2.60
C PHE A 472 -14.76 -12.24 1.98
N THR A 473 -15.51 -12.93 1.11
CA THR A 473 -16.73 -12.38 0.49
C THR A 473 -17.84 -13.42 0.55
N LEU A 474 -19.00 -13.12 1.14
CA LEU A 474 -20.08 -14.12 1.30
C LEU A 474 -21.18 -13.96 0.25
N ALA A 475 -21.69 -15.07 -0.25
CA ALA A 475 -22.85 -15.17 -1.14
C ALA A 475 -23.83 -16.23 -0.61
N GLY A 476 -24.81 -15.78 0.16
CA GLY A 476 -25.64 -16.68 0.96
C GLY A 476 -24.77 -17.52 1.91
N PRO A 477 -24.80 -18.87 1.84
CA PRO A 477 -23.99 -19.74 2.68
C PRO A 477 -22.53 -19.90 2.22
N VAL A 478 -22.16 -19.42 1.03
CA VAL A 478 -20.85 -19.66 0.43
C VAL A 478 -19.89 -18.53 0.78
N ALA A 479 -18.79 -18.86 1.46
CA ALA A 479 -17.66 -17.97 1.69
C ALA A 479 -16.62 -18.09 0.58
N LEU A 480 -16.41 -17.03 -0.18
CA LEU A 480 -15.31 -16.92 -1.13
C LEU A 480 -14.04 -16.41 -0.42
N VAL A 481 -12.91 -17.07 -0.69
CA VAL A 481 -11.60 -16.70 -0.14
C VAL A 481 -10.63 -16.37 -1.28
N VAL A 482 -9.99 -15.20 -1.20
CA VAL A 482 -8.98 -14.75 -2.18
C VAL A 482 -7.61 -14.72 -1.52
N HIS A 483 -6.63 -15.41 -2.14
CA HIS A 483 -5.25 -15.46 -1.66
C HIS A 483 -4.30 -15.99 -2.73
N GLN A 484 -3.08 -15.46 -2.78
CA GLN A 484 -1.99 -15.92 -3.66
C GLN A 484 -2.37 -16.25 -5.12
N ALA A 485 -3.27 -15.45 -5.70
CA ALA A 485 -3.85 -15.63 -7.04
C ALA A 485 -4.63 -16.96 -7.25
N THR A 486 -5.20 -17.47 -6.16
CA THR A 486 -6.20 -18.55 -6.08
C THR A 486 -7.52 -17.97 -5.56
N LEU A 487 -8.64 -18.46 -6.08
CA LEU A 487 -9.99 -18.23 -5.58
C LEU A 487 -10.61 -19.57 -5.17
N SER A 488 -11.09 -19.66 -3.93
CA SER A 488 -11.81 -20.83 -3.40
C SER A 488 -13.19 -20.45 -2.87
N ALA A 489 -13.99 -21.47 -2.58
CA ALA A 489 -15.29 -21.38 -1.95
C ALA A 489 -15.39 -22.38 -0.78
N PHE A 490 -15.97 -21.96 0.33
CA PHE A 490 -16.34 -22.82 1.46
C PHE A 490 -17.82 -22.64 1.79
N ASP A 491 -18.60 -23.72 1.72
CA ASP A 491 -20.00 -23.69 2.13
C ASP A 491 -20.09 -23.83 3.66
N LEU A 492 -20.59 -22.80 4.33
CA LEU A 492 -20.66 -22.73 5.79
C LEU A 492 -21.69 -23.70 6.41
N ARG A 493 -22.59 -24.29 5.60
CA ARG A 493 -23.61 -25.27 6.02
C ARG A 493 -23.16 -26.69 5.79
N THR A 494 -22.72 -27.05 4.58
CA THR A 494 -22.25 -28.41 4.27
C THR A 494 -20.82 -28.67 4.74
N ARG A 495 -20.05 -27.61 4.97
CA ARG A 495 -18.61 -27.65 5.27
C ARG A 495 -17.76 -28.21 4.10
N HIS A 496 -18.29 -28.13 2.87
CA HIS A 496 -17.56 -28.44 1.65
C HIS A 496 -16.62 -27.31 1.23
N LEU A 497 -15.33 -27.61 0.99
CA LEU A 497 -14.34 -26.71 0.38
C LEU A 497 -14.20 -27.01 -1.12
N ALA A 498 -14.15 -25.99 -1.96
CA ALA A 498 -13.97 -26.09 -3.41
C ALA A 498 -12.93 -25.08 -3.92
N ASN A 499 -12.10 -25.46 -4.89
CA ASN A 499 -11.32 -24.51 -5.70
C ASN A 499 -12.23 -24.02 -6.85
N LEU A 500 -12.27 -22.70 -7.08
CA LEU A 500 -13.06 -22.11 -8.16
C LEU A 500 -12.19 -21.71 -9.36
N HIS A 501 -11.07 -21.04 -9.09
CA HIS A 501 -10.15 -20.64 -10.16
C HIS A 501 -8.73 -20.35 -9.67
N GLY A 502 -7.76 -20.59 -10.56
CA GLY A 502 -6.34 -20.38 -10.28
C GLY A 502 -5.74 -21.36 -9.27
N THR A 503 -4.42 -21.37 -9.23
CA THR A 503 -3.60 -22.01 -8.21
C THR A 503 -2.47 -21.07 -7.77
N ARG A 504 -1.80 -21.38 -6.65
CA ARG A 504 -0.67 -20.58 -6.13
C ARG A 504 0.33 -20.26 -7.24
N ASP A 505 0.81 -19.01 -7.26
CA ASP A 505 1.80 -18.48 -8.21
C ASP A 505 1.36 -18.42 -9.69
N THR A 506 0.10 -18.70 -10.00
CA THR A 506 -0.42 -18.66 -11.39
C THR A 506 -1.20 -17.40 -11.74
N TYR A 507 -1.16 -16.31 -10.97
CA TYR A 507 -1.71 -15.00 -11.40
C TYR A 507 -3.13 -15.06 -12.02
N GLY A 508 -4.03 -15.87 -11.43
CA GLY A 508 -5.37 -16.14 -11.96
C GLY A 508 -5.49 -17.28 -12.99
N GLY A 509 -4.54 -18.23 -13.00
CA GLY A 509 -4.45 -19.30 -14.01
C GLY A 509 -3.54 -19.01 -15.22
N PHE A 510 -2.86 -17.86 -15.23
CA PHE A 510 -1.94 -17.41 -16.28
C PHE A 510 -0.47 -17.66 -15.89
N PRO A 511 0.36 -18.25 -16.78
CA PRO A 511 1.65 -18.83 -16.38
C PRO A 511 2.72 -17.82 -15.92
N ARG A 512 2.56 -16.51 -16.19
CA ARG A 512 3.46 -15.42 -15.76
C ARG A 512 2.75 -14.08 -15.67
N ASN A 513 3.32 -13.17 -14.88
CA ASN A 513 3.04 -11.73 -14.99
C ASN A 513 3.59 -11.14 -16.30
N PRO A 514 2.94 -10.08 -16.84
CA PRO A 514 3.46 -9.31 -17.96
C PRO A 514 4.85 -8.71 -17.69
N PRO A 515 5.67 -8.42 -18.73
CA PRO A 515 6.99 -7.80 -18.55
C PRO A 515 6.98 -6.41 -17.88
N TRP A 516 5.87 -5.68 -18.00
CA TRP A 516 5.63 -4.38 -17.37
C TRP A 516 5.06 -4.47 -15.95
N ALA A 517 4.44 -5.60 -15.60
CA ALA A 517 3.88 -5.92 -14.27
C ALA A 517 4.82 -6.85 -13.48
N ARG A 518 6.14 -6.62 -13.60
CA ARG A 518 7.14 -7.42 -12.90
C ARG A 518 7.00 -7.22 -11.39
N ASN A 519 7.01 -8.34 -10.69
CA ASN A 519 6.81 -8.45 -9.25
C ASN A 519 5.43 -7.99 -8.72
N GLU A 520 4.36 -7.97 -9.53
CA GLU A 520 3.00 -7.95 -8.98
C GLU A 520 2.70 -9.25 -8.22
N TRP A 521 3.21 -9.33 -6.99
CA TRP A 521 3.16 -10.47 -6.09
C TRP A 521 1.69 -10.70 -5.73
N HIS A 522 1.11 -11.75 -6.31
CA HIS A 522 -0.25 -12.25 -6.06
C HIS A 522 -1.44 -11.34 -6.40
N GLY A 523 -1.25 -10.02 -6.56
CA GLY A 523 -2.31 -9.05 -6.87
C GLY A 523 -2.81 -8.29 -5.64
N PRO A 524 -4.07 -7.83 -5.63
CA PRO A 524 -4.64 -7.13 -4.50
C PRO A 524 -4.98 -8.09 -3.35
N ALA A 525 -3.96 -8.45 -2.57
CA ALA A 525 -4.06 -9.27 -1.38
C ALA A 525 -4.96 -8.67 -0.27
N ARG A 526 -5.48 -7.44 -0.45
CA ARG A 526 -6.41 -6.78 0.48
C ARG A 526 -7.81 -6.56 -0.12
N GLY A 527 -8.01 -6.82 -1.42
CA GLY A 527 -9.28 -6.62 -2.11
C GLY A 527 -10.19 -7.85 -2.10
N CYS A 528 -11.48 -7.66 -1.82
CA CYS A 528 -12.54 -8.64 -2.10
C CYS A 528 -12.77 -8.85 -3.60
N VAL A 529 -13.52 -9.91 -3.92
CA VAL A 529 -14.24 -10.00 -5.19
C VAL A 529 -15.54 -9.18 -5.12
N ALA A 530 -16.05 -8.78 -6.28
CA ALA A 530 -17.44 -8.32 -6.40
C ALA A 530 -18.34 -9.45 -6.89
N ILE A 531 -19.58 -9.47 -6.41
CA ILE A 531 -20.59 -10.48 -6.77
C ILE A 531 -21.82 -9.76 -7.30
N ALA A 532 -22.21 -10.11 -8.53
CA ALA A 532 -23.30 -9.44 -9.24
C ALA A 532 -23.86 -10.36 -10.33
N ASN A 533 -25.18 -10.52 -10.40
CA ASN A 533 -25.88 -11.29 -11.45
C ASN A 533 -25.37 -12.73 -11.61
N GLY A 534 -25.11 -13.41 -10.49
CA GLY A 534 -24.56 -14.78 -10.48
C GLY A 534 -23.13 -14.91 -11.00
N ARG A 535 -22.39 -13.80 -11.09
CA ARG A 535 -20.99 -13.72 -11.53
C ARG A 535 -20.07 -13.24 -10.41
N VAL A 536 -18.82 -13.65 -10.48
CA VAL A 536 -17.73 -13.18 -9.61
C VAL A 536 -16.75 -12.36 -10.43
N PHE A 537 -16.39 -11.18 -9.95
CA PHE A 537 -15.39 -10.30 -10.55
C PHE A 537 -14.18 -10.21 -9.62
N TRP A 538 -13.01 -10.57 -10.14
CA TRP A 538 -11.83 -10.85 -9.32
C TRP A 538 -10.57 -10.23 -9.95
N ILE A 539 -9.81 -9.47 -9.17
CA ILE A 539 -8.58 -8.82 -9.62
C ILE A 539 -7.36 -9.65 -9.19
N THR A 540 -6.38 -9.82 -10.07
CA THR A 540 -5.11 -10.51 -9.79
C THR A 540 -3.97 -9.93 -10.63
N GLY A 541 -2.95 -9.39 -9.95
CA GLY A 541 -2.09 -8.37 -10.53
C GLY A 541 -2.91 -7.22 -11.13
N SER A 542 -2.42 -6.65 -12.23
CA SER A 542 -3.12 -5.67 -13.06
C SER A 542 -4.00 -6.33 -14.12
N ARG A 543 -4.79 -7.34 -13.68
CA ARG A 543 -5.82 -8.03 -14.46
C ARG A 543 -7.13 -8.11 -13.71
N LEU A 544 -8.24 -8.08 -14.44
CA LEU A 544 -9.58 -8.39 -13.95
C LEU A 544 -10.14 -9.61 -14.69
N LEU A 545 -10.62 -10.60 -13.93
CA LEU A 545 -11.29 -11.81 -14.39
C LEU A 545 -12.78 -11.74 -14.05
N CYS A 546 -13.62 -12.29 -14.93
CA CYS A 546 -15.02 -12.58 -14.65
C CYS A 546 -15.28 -14.08 -14.69
N LEU A 547 -15.86 -14.64 -13.63
CA LEU A 547 -16.36 -16.00 -13.56
C LEU A 547 -17.90 -16.02 -13.57
N GLY A 548 -18.50 -17.05 -14.16
CA GLY A 548 -19.95 -17.25 -14.22
C GLY A 548 -20.32 -18.67 -14.65
N THR A 549 -21.59 -19.03 -14.59
CA THR A 549 -22.08 -20.41 -14.80
C THR A 549 -22.06 -20.90 -16.24
N ASN A 550 -22.08 -20.00 -17.23
CA ASN A 550 -22.10 -20.40 -18.65
C ASN A 550 -20.75 -21.02 -19.03
N GLN A 551 -20.70 -22.32 -19.34
CA GLN A 551 -19.48 -22.94 -19.84
C GLN A 551 -19.12 -22.35 -21.23
N PRO A 552 -17.93 -21.73 -21.40
CA PRO A 552 -17.55 -21.13 -22.67
C PRO A 552 -17.15 -22.22 -23.69
N ALA A 553 -17.52 -22.01 -24.96
CA ALA A 553 -17.22 -22.96 -26.04
C ALA A 553 -15.72 -23.13 -26.35
N ALA A 554 -14.87 -22.22 -25.87
CA ALA A 554 -13.42 -22.30 -25.90
C ALA A 554 -12.83 -21.54 -24.71
N ALA A 555 -11.60 -21.87 -24.31
CA ALA A 555 -10.91 -21.16 -23.22
C ALA A 555 -10.76 -19.66 -23.55
N PRO A 556 -11.22 -18.73 -22.69
CA PRO A 556 -11.05 -17.29 -22.91
C PRO A 556 -9.57 -16.89 -23.00
N LYS A 557 -9.28 -15.92 -23.87
CA LYS A 557 -7.94 -15.31 -23.98
C LYS A 557 -7.92 -13.98 -23.25
N GLU A 558 -6.76 -13.64 -22.69
CA GLU A 558 -6.50 -12.34 -22.07
C GLU A 558 -6.66 -11.21 -23.10
N ARG A 559 -7.61 -10.29 -22.86
CA ARG A 559 -7.72 -9.04 -23.61
C ARG A 559 -6.77 -8.03 -22.98
N ILE A 560 -5.67 -7.72 -23.67
CA ILE A 560 -4.84 -6.58 -23.30
C ILE A 560 -5.57 -5.28 -23.68
N VAL A 561 -5.63 -4.35 -22.74
CA VAL A 561 -6.23 -3.04 -22.85
C VAL A 561 -5.15 -1.99 -22.56
N ARG A 562 -5.03 -0.97 -23.42
CA ARG A 562 -4.17 0.18 -23.20
C ARG A 562 -5.00 1.41 -22.89
N ALA A 563 -4.42 2.35 -22.17
CA ALA A 563 -5.08 3.61 -21.84
C ALA A 563 -5.48 4.38 -23.12
N GLU A 564 -4.52 4.58 -24.01
CA GLU A 564 -4.61 5.35 -25.26
C GLU A 564 -5.69 4.84 -26.23
N ASP A 565 -6.01 3.55 -26.20
CA ASP A 565 -7.00 2.93 -27.08
C ASP A 565 -8.46 3.18 -26.61
N ILE A 566 -8.68 3.72 -25.41
CA ILE A 566 -10.01 3.96 -24.83
C ILE A 566 -10.38 5.45 -24.87
N LEU A 567 -11.64 5.73 -25.22
CA LEU A 567 -12.28 7.05 -25.14
C LEU A 567 -12.06 7.69 -23.75
N ARG A 568 -11.35 8.82 -23.74
CA ARG A 568 -10.89 9.51 -22.54
C ARG A 568 -11.77 10.71 -22.18
N ASN A 569 -12.39 10.63 -21.00
CA ASN A 569 -12.75 11.81 -20.19
C ASN A 569 -11.57 12.17 -19.28
N GLN A 570 -11.50 13.42 -18.79
CA GLN A 570 -10.41 13.84 -17.88
C GLN A 570 -10.87 14.90 -16.88
N ALA A 571 -10.20 14.94 -15.73
CA ALA A 571 -10.30 16.02 -14.76
C ALA A 571 -9.75 17.35 -15.33
N PRO A 572 -10.13 18.51 -14.76
CA PRO A 572 -9.32 19.72 -14.89
C PRO A 572 -7.92 19.52 -14.30
N ALA A 573 -6.94 20.28 -14.79
CA ALA A 573 -5.63 20.32 -14.17
C ALA A 573 -5.72 20.94 -12.75
N PRO A 574 -5.00 20.39 -11.75
CA PRO A 574 -4.96 20.99 -10.42
C PRO A 574 -4.20 22.32 -10.44
N PRO A 575 -4.44 23.22 -9.47
CA PRO A 575 -3.59 24.39 -9.27
C PRO A 575 -2.15 23.95 -8.93
N PRO A 576 -1.13 24.73 -9.32
CA PRO A 576 0.24 24.45 -8.91
C PRO A 576 0.39 24.59 -7.38
N PRO A 577 1.14 23.69 -6.71
CA PRO A 577 1.29 23.72 -5.26
C PRO A 577 2.13 24.91 -4.79
N ASP A 578 1.73 25.56 -3.69
CA ASP A 578 2.57 26.55 -3.02
C ASP A 578 3.62 25.84 -2.13
N LEU A 579 4.67 25.37 -2.81
CA LEU A 579 5.83 24.74 -2.18
C LEU A 579 6.53 25.67 -1.17
N ARG A 580 6.40 27.01 -1.28
CA ARG A 580 7.02 27.95 -0.33
C ARG A 580 6.23 28.00 0.98
N SER A 581 4.91 28.05 0.92
CA SER A 581 4.05 27.96 2.10
C SER A 581 4.17 26.59 2.79
N GLN A 582 4.24 25.51 2.01
CA GLN A 582 4.49 24.16 2.53
C GLN A 582 5.87 24.06 3.21
N LEU A 583 6.95 24.58 2.58
CA LEU A 583 8.29 24.64 3.19
C LEU A 583 8.28 25.43 4.51
N ARG A 584 7.67 26.63 4.52
CA ARG A 584 7.54 27.45 5.75
C ARG A 584 6.82 26.69 6.86
N THR A 585 5.75 25.97 6.53
CA THR A 585 4.97 25.19 7.49
C THR A 585 5.79 24.04 8.09
N ALA A 586 6.51 23.28 7.25
CA ALA A 586 7.40 22.21 7.70
C ALA A 586 8.58 22.73 8.56
N VAL A 587 9.15 23.90 8.22
CA VAL A 587 10.18 24.58 9.04
C VAL A 587 9.61 25.05 10.38
N VAL A 588 8.38 25.58 10.42
CA VAL A 588 7.72 25.98 11.68
C VAL A 588 7.54 24.77 12.60
N GLU A 589 6.94 23.68 12.11
CA GLU A 589 6.73 22.44 12.90
C GLU A 589 8.06 21.89 13.44
N LEU A 590 9.10 21.84 12.61
CA LEU A 590 10.42 21.35 12.98
C LEU A 590 11.14 22.23 14.02
N LEU A 591 10.94 23.55 13.99
CA LEU A 591 11.56 24.50 14.92
C LEU A 591 10.75 24.75 16.21
N ASP A 592 9.49 24.32 16.27
CA ASP A 592 8.57 24.57 17.38
C ASP A 592 9.02 23.91 18.71
N ARG A 593 9.62 22.72 18.63
CA ARG A 593 9.99 21.92 19.80
C ARG A 593 11.20 21.01 19.55
N GLN A 594 11.60 20.25 20.57
CA GLN A 594 12.50 19.09 20.37
C GLN A 594 11.66 17.87 19.97
N TRP A 595 12.10 17.19 18.92
CA TRP A 595 11.44 16.01 18.35
C TRP A 595 12.33 14.77 18.56
N ALA A 596 11.73 13.68 19.02
CA ALA A 596 12.40 12.39 19.15
C ALA A 596 12.74 11.80 17.76
N PRO A 597 13.70 10.87 17.66
CA PRO A 597 13.89 10.06 16.46
C PRO A 597 12.63 9.25 16.12
N LEU A 598 12.32 9.14 14.83
CA LEU A 598 11.17 8.40 14.32
C LEU A 598 11.47 6.89 14.38
N ALA A 599 10.55 6.14 14.97
CA ALA A 599 10.54 4.68 15.02
C ALA A 599 9.38 4.12 14.19
N VAL A 600 9.64 3.08 13.41
CA VAL A 600 8.59 2.41 12.63
C VAL A 600 8.87 0.92 12.54
N GLU A 601 7.83 0.07 12.62
CA GLU A 601 7.94 -1.39 12.51
C GLU A 601 7.42 -1.86 11.14
N PRO A 602 8.25 -1.87 10.09
CA PRO A 602 7.80 -2.28 8.76
C PRO A 602 7.43 -3.77 8.66
N GLY A 603 7.70 -4.61 9.66
CA GLY A 603 7.50 -6.06 9.59
C GLY A 603 8.80 -6.84 9.46
N LEU A 604 9.00 -7.57 8.36
CA LEU A 604 10.14 -8.49 8.19
C LEU A 604 11.52 -7.81 8.17
N ALA A 605 11.60 -6.48 8.14
CA ALA A 605 12.87 -5.75 8.26
C ALA A 605 13.25 -5.40 9.71
N ARG A 606 12.39 -5.73 10.69
CA ARG A 606 12.43 -5.25 12.09
C ARG A 606 12.34 -3.73 12.19
N ARG A 607 12.32 -3.18 13.42
CA ARG A 607 12.22 -1.74 13.67
C ARG A 607 13.29 -0.97 12.90
N GLU A 608 12.85 -0.02 12.09
CA GLU A 608 13.73 0.97 11.48
C GLU A 608 13.63 2.30 12.23
N LEU A 609 14.76 3.02 12.31
CA LEU A 609 14.91 4.27 13.05
C LEU A 609 15.47 5.37 12.14
N PHE A 610 14.78 6.51 12.10
CA PHE A 610 15.10 7.66 11.25
C PHE A 610 15.28 8.93 12.09
N TYR A 611 16.03 9.90 11.59
CA TYR A 611 16.31 11.15 12.30
C TYR A 611 17.04 10.89 13.63
N THR A 612 17.97 9.93 13.63
CA THR A 612 18.72 9.49 14.83
C THR A 612 20.03 10.25 15.02
N HIS A 613 20.45 11.05 14.04
CA HIS A 613 21.66 11.85 14.09
C HIS A 613 21.40 13.28 13.62
N SER A 614 22.00 14.27 14.30
CA SER A 614 21.84 15.70 13.98
C SER A 614 22.23 16.04 12.55
N ALA A 615 23.15 15.30 11.94
CA ALA A 615 23.51 15.43 10.54
C ALA A 615 22.31 15.36 9.56
N GLU A 616 21.25 14.63 9.91
CA GLU A 616 20.00 14.60 9.14
C GLU A 616 19.26 15.94 9.23
N LEU A 617 19.20 16.54 10.44
CA LEU A 617 18.63 17.85 10.72
C LEU A 617 19.42 18.97 10.04
N PHE A 618 20.75 18.96 10.17
CA PHE A 618 21.67 19.87 9.47
C PHE A 618 21.47 19.84 7.97
N SER A 619 21.36 18.64 7.37
CA SER A 619 21.15 18.48 5.93
C SER A 619 19.82 19.11 5.50
N ALA A 620 18.70 18.71 6.12
CA ALA A 620 17.37 19.15 5.72
C ALA A 620 17.18 20.68 5.89
N LEU A 621 17.63 21.24 7.03
CA LEU A 621 17.57 22.68 7.27
C LEU A 621 18.52 23.48 6.37
N ALA A 622 19.70 22.96 6.02
CA ALA A 622 20.62 23.64 5.10
C ALA A 622 20.12 23.64 3.65
N TRP A 623 19.36 22.64 3.20
CA TRP A 623 18.62 22.70 1.93
C TRP A 623 17.47 23.71 1.98
N ALA A 624 16.71 23.78 3.08
CA ALA A 624 15.63 24.75 3.23
C ALA A 624 16.13 26.21 3.32
N TYR A 625 17.31 26.44 3.91
CA TYR A 625 17.81 27.77 4.31
C TYR A 625 17.77 28.87 3.22
N PRO A 626 18.18 28.63 1.96
CA PRO A 626 18.17 29.69 0.93
C PRO A 626 16.77 30.13 0.52
N HIS A 627 15.77 29.24 0.63
CA HIS A 627 14.39 29.49 0.24
C HIS A 627 13.62 30.35 1.27
N LEU A 628 14.18 30.52 2.47
CA LEU A 628 13.69 31.39 3.54
C LEU A 628 14.26 32.82 3.46
N ALA A 629 14.91 33.23 2.36
CA ALA A 629 15.46 34.58 2.25
C ALA A 629 14.36 35.66 2.42
N GLY A 630 14.55 36.58 3.36
CA GLY A 630 13.57 37.60 3.76
C GLY A 630 12.55 37.15 4.81
N ASP A 631 12.62 35.90 5.27
CA ASP A 631 11.74 35.32 6.29
C ASP A 631 12.42 35.34 7.68
N PRO A 632 11.78 35.82 8.76
CA PRO A 632 12.27 35.65 10.13
C PRO A 632 12.57 34.19 10.53
N LEU A 633 11.98 33.19 9.84
CA LEU A 633 12.36 31.78 10.00
C LEU A 633 13.84 31.53 9.65
N GLN A 634 14.44 32.27 8.72
CA GLN A 634 15.84 32.05 8.31
C GLN A 634 16.82 32.25 9.47
N SER A 635 16.66 33.32 10.26
CA SER A 635 17.46 33.55 11.47
C SER A 635 17.25 32.42 12.49
N ARG A 636 15.99 32.03 12.74
CA ARG A 636 15.65 30.92 13.66
C ARG A 636 16.28 29.58 13.23
N VAL A 637 16.39 29.31 11.92
CA VAL A 637 17.11 28.13 11.40
C VAL A 637 18.61 28.23 11.69
N ARG A 638 19.27 29.35 11.41
CA ARG A 638 20.70 29.55 11.70
C ARG A 638 20.99 29.35 13.20
N GLU A 639 20.18 29.97 14.05
CA GLU A 639 20.28 29.84 15.50
C GLU A 639 20.07 28.41 15.99
N ARG A 640 19.09 27.68 15.45
CA ARG A 640 18.86 26.27 15.81
C ARG A 640 20.09 25.44 15.44
N LEU A 641 20.61 25.59 14.22
CA LEU A 641 21.80 24.85 13.77
C LEU A 641 23.06 25.24 14.56
N ALA A 642 23.21 26.50 14.99
CA ALA A 642 24.31 26.90 15.88
C ALA A 642 24.25 26.19 17.25
N ARG A 643 23.05 26.08 17.86
CA ARG A 643 22.86 25.32 19.11
C ARG A 643 23.06 23.82 18.93
N GLU A 644 22.55 23.25 17.84
CA GLU A 644 22.77 21.83 17.49
C GLU A 644 24.25 21.53 17.22
N TRP A 645 25.03 22.48 16.69
CA TRP A 645 26.48 22.31 16.49
C TRP A 645 27.24 22.16 17.82
N GLU A 646 26.78 22.86 18.85
CA GLU A 646 27.38 22.88 20.18
C GLU A 646 26.92 21.69 21.05
N GLN A 647 25.65 21.28 20.93
CA GLN A 647 25.05 20.20 21.72
C GLN A 647 25.20 18.82 21.07
N HIS A 648 25.08 18.75 19.75
CA HIS A 648 25.03 17.54 18.94
C HIS A 648 25.87 17.70 17.66
N PRO A 649 27.19 17.97 17.74
CA PRO A 649 28.04 18.24 16.58
C PRO A 649 27.93 17.11 15.52
N PRO A 650 27.55 17.43 14.26
CA PRO A 650 27.13 16.42 13.27
C PRO A 650 28.25 15.53 12.74
N PHE A 651 29.49 15.71 13.23
CA PHE A 651 30.70 14.99 12.84
C PHE A 651 31.27 14.11 13.96
N SER A 652 30.59 13.98 15.12
CA SER A 652 31.01 13.06 16.20
C SER A 652 29.84 12.21 16.69
N GLU A 653 30.13 11.19 17.51
CA GLU A 653 29.10 10.30 18.09
C GLU A 653 28.10 11.05 19.00
N ALA A 654 28.48 12.22 19.55
CA ALA A 654 27.57 13.08 20.32
C ALA A 654 26.46 13.71 19.45
N GLY A 655 26.58 13.65 18.12
CA GLY A 655 25.50 13.99 17.19
C GLY A 655 24.31 13.02 17.22
N ALA A 656 24.42 11.87 17.90
CA ALA A 656 23.33 10.90 18.04
C ALA A 656 22.28 11.34 19.08
N TYR A 657 21.01 11.32 18.70
CA TYR A 657 19.89 11.68 19.59
C TYR A 657 19.40 10.49 20.43
N PRO A 658 19.08 10.68 21.73
CA PRO A 658 18.42 9.66 22.54
C PRO A 658 17.00 9.35 22.02
N LEU A 659 16.72 8.07 21.73
CA LEU A 659 15.48 7.62 21.08
C LEU A 659 14.17 7.94 21.84
N ALA A 660 14.26 8.17 23.15
CA ALA A 660 13.15 8.49 24.04
C ALA A 660 13.04 9.99 24.40
N SER A 661 13.94 10.86 23.92
CA SER A 661 13.96 12.28 24.28
C SER A 661 13.25 13.15 23.23
N GLY A 662 12.42 14.09 23.68
CA GLY A 662 11.63 14.97 22.82
C GLY A 662 10.24 14.42 22.46
N THR A 663 9.51 15.18 21.65
CA THR A 663 8.13 14.86 21.23
C THR A 663 8.13 13.72 20.20
N ARG A 664 7.24 12.73 20.35
CA ARG A 664 7.05 11.65 19.36
C ARG A 664 6.67 12.22 17.99
N ARG A 665 7.25 11.66 16.92
CA ARG A 665 6.96 12.05 15.53
C ARG A 665 5.82 11.25 14.94
N GLU A 666 5.64 10.04 15.45
CA GLU A 666 4.58 9.11 15.11
C GLU A 666 3.21 9.78 15.29
N PHE A 667 2.25 9.44 14.42
CA PHE A 667 0.87 9.84 14.62
C PHE A 667 0.21 8.98 15.70
N HIS A 668 0.49 7.67 15.70
CA HIS A 668 0.00 6.67 16.65
C HIS A 668 0.75 6.70 18.01
N PRO A 669 0.13 6.20 19.10
CA PRO A 669 0.83 6.00 20.37
C PRO A 669 1.91 4.91 20.27
N VAL A 670 3.11 5.18 20.80
CA VAL A 670 4.24 4.23 20.82
C VAL A 670 4.34 3.58 22.21
N PRO A 671 4.21 2.24 22.33
CA PRO A 671 4.41 1.53 23.60
C PRO A 671 5.85 1.68 24.16
N PRO A 672 6.02 1.83 25.50
CA PRO A 672 7.33 2.09 26.11
C PRO A 672 8.45 1.10 25.77
N GLY A 673 8.12 -0.17 25.52
CA GLY A 673 9.08 -1.22 25.15
C GLY A 673 9.76 -1.03 23.79
N LEU A 674 9.29 -0.09 22.95
CA LEU A 674 9.83 0.16 21.60
C LEU A 674 10.87 1.29 21.56
N HIS A 675 11.11 2.00 22.67
CA HIS A 675 11.99 3.17 22.74
C HIS A 675 13.51 2.90 22.65
N GLY A 676 13.93 1.71 22.20
CA GLY A 676 15.34 1.27 22.09
C GLY A 676 15.76 0.87 20.67
N ARG A 677 17.08 0.79 20.41
CA ARG A 677 17.62 0.20 19.17
C ARG A 677 17.45 -1.33 19.19
N PRO A 678 17.07 -1.99 18.08
CA PRO A 678 17.30 -3.41 17.94
C PRO A 678 18.83 -3.67 17.87
N GLY A 679 19.32 -4.70 18.55
CA GLY A 679 20.75 -4.94 18.78
C GLY A 679 21.62 -5.28 17.54
N GLN A 680 21.08 -5.13 16.33
CA GLN A 680 21.73 -5.41 15.04
C GLN A 680 21.95 -4.13 14.19
N ASP A 681 21.53 -2.96 14.68
CA ASP A 681 21.71 -1.67 14.00
C ASP A 681 22.99 -0.96 14.45
N ARG A 682 24.07 -1.09 13.67
CA ARG A 682 25.25 -0.23 13.80
C ARG A 682 25.02 1.09 13.05
N PRO A 683 25.29 2.26 13.65
CA PRO A 683 25.28 3.53 12.92
C PRO A 683 26.44 3.59 11.90
N ALA A 684 26.33 4.49 10.92
CA ALA A 684 27.46 4.82 10.05
C ALA A 684 28.55 5.56 10.84
N HIS A 685 29.81 5.46 10.40
CA HIS A 685 30.91 6.19 11.01
C HIS A 685 30.69 7.72 10.87
N PRO A 686 30.97 8.57 11.89
CA PRO A 686 30.67 10.00 11.85
C PRO A 686 31.22 10.76 10.64
N PHE A 687 32.34 10.30 10.06
CA PHE A 687 32.87 10.78 8.78
C PHE A 687 31.81 10.83 7.65
N GLY A 688 30.89 9.86 7.60
CA GLY A 688 29.80 9.82 6.61
C GLY A 688 28.83 11.00 6.68
N HIS A 689 28.98 11.89 7.66
CA HIS A 689 28.17 13.09 7.83
C HIS A 689 28.85 14.39 7.39
N LEU A 690 30.09 14.37 6.88
CA LEU A 690 30.78 15.59 6.42
C LEU A 690 30.05 16.33 5.28
N SER A 691 29.20 15.64 4.50
CA SER A 691 28.29 16.28 3.54
C SER A 691 27.34 17.30 4.22
N ALA A 692 26.87 17.01 5.43
CA ALA A 692 26.02 17.93 6.21
C ALA A 692 26.83 19.12 6.74
N VAL A 693 28.08 18.89 7.15
CA VAL A 693 29.02 19.96 7.56
C VAL A 693 29.33 20.91 6.39
N TRP A 694 29.56 20.37 5.19
CA TRP A 694 29.74 21.19 3.99
C TRP A 694 28.48 21.98 3.63
N LEU A 695 27.29 21.36 3.70
CA LEU A 695 26.02 22.07 3.48
C LEU A 695 25.82 23.22 4.49
N TYR A 696 26.19 23.02 5.76
CA TYR A 696 26.13 24.07 6.78
C TYR A 696 27.07 25.23 6.47
N ALA A 697 28.34 24.96 6.13
CA ALA A 697 29.29 25.99 5.70
C ALA A 697 28.79 26.77 4.46
N SER A 698 28.37 26.04 3.42
CA SER A 698 28.15 26.60 2.08
C SER A 698 26.76 27.20 1.84
N ARG A 699 25.69 26.72 2.51
CA ARG A 699 24.33 27.27 2.36
C ARG A 699 23.89 28.16 3.51
N VAL A 700 24.31 27.89 4.74
CA VAL A 700 23.98 28.73 5.90
C VAL A 700 25.02 29.85 6.07
N GLY A 701 26.22 29.69 5.51
CA GLY A 701 27.30 30.69 5.54
C GLY A 701 28.14 30.64 6.83
N GLU A 702 28.08 29.53 7.57
CA GLU A 702 28.78 29.36 8.86
C GLU A 702 30.23 28.86 8.68
N THR A 703 30.93 29.38 7.66
CA THR A 703 32.29 28.96 7.29
C THR A 703 33.28 29.05 8.44
N ASN A 704 33.26 30.15 9.21
CA ASN A 704 34.19 30.39 10.31
C ASN A 704 34.02 29.35 11.44
N ARG A 705 32.77 28.98 11.75
CA ARG A 705 32.43 27.97 12.76
C ARG A 705 32.88 26.57 12.34
N VAL A 706 32.76 26.26 11.04
CA VAL A 706 33.21 24.99 10.45
C VAL A 706 34.75 24.92 10.36
N GLN A 707 35.41 26.02 9.98
CA GLN A 707 36.88 26.11 9.92
C GLN A 707 37.51 26.00 11.33
N ALA A 708 36.88 26.58 12.35
CA ALA A 708 37.31 26.44 13.75
C ALA A 708 37.25 24.99 14.27
N ALA A 709 36.46 24.12 13.64
CA ALA A 709 36.38 22.69 13.95
C ALA A 709 37.29 21.81 13.06
N TRP A 710 38.17 22.39 12.23
CA TRP A 710 39.00 21.63 11.30
C TRP A 710 39.81 20.49 11.95
N PRO A 711 40.46 20.66 13.13
CA PRO A 711 41.19 19.56 13.79
C PRO A 711 40.29 18.34 14.08
N GLN A 712 39.06 18.57 14.50
CA GLN A 712 38.07 17.52 14.78
C GLN A 712 37.60 16.85 13.48
N LEU A 713 37.33 17.64 12.43
CA LEU A 713 36.91 17.13 11.12
C LEU A 713 38.00 16.25 10.48
N ARG A 714 39.27 16.63 10.62
CA ARG A 714 40.41 15.84 10.14
C ARG A 714 40.62 14.56 10.96
N ALA A 715 40.57 14.65 12.29
CA ALA A 715 40.67 13.47 13.17
C ALA A 715 39.57 12.42 12.88
N VAL A 716 38.35 12.85 12.57
CA VAL A 716 37.23 11.97 12.20
C VAL A 716 37.45 11.28 10.85
N PHE A 717 38.13 11.93 9.90
CA PHE A 717 38.58 11.30 8.66
C PHE A 717 39.73 10.31 8.91
N GLU A 718 40.71 10.66 9.76
CA GLU A 718 41.81 9.77 10.14
C GLU A 718 41.28 8.48 10.82
N GLN A 719 40.33 8.60 11.74
CA GLN A 719 39.61 7.47 12.37
C GLN A 719 38.86 6.60 11.35
N TRP A 720 38.17 7.22 10.39
CA TRP A 720 37.49 6.48 9.33
C TRP A 720 38.46 5.70 8.43
N VAL A 721 39.63 6.29 8.11
CA VAL A 721 40.70 5.60 7.37
C VAL A 721 41.22 4.39 8.17
N GLN A 722 41.38 4.53 9.50
CA GLN A 722 41.77 3.44 10.41
C GLN A 722 40.71 2.35 10.52
N SER A 723 39.41 2.68 10.37
CA SER A 723 38.32 1.68 10.33
C SER A 723 38.42 0.70 9.15
N GLY A 724 39.27 0.98 8.16
CA GLY A 724 39.59 0.05 7.08
C GLY A 724 38.53 -0.08 5.99
N TRP A 725 37.44 0.69 6.02
CA TRP A 725 36.34 0.59 5.05
C TRP A 725 36.81 0.66 3.58
N ARG A 726 36.24 -0.20 2.73
CA ARG A 726 36.47 -0.27 1.28
C ARG A 726 35.16 -0.58 0.58
N LEU A 727 34.98 -0.10 -0.65
CA LEU A 727 33.90 -0.53 -1.54
C LEU A 727 34.38 -1.70 -2.43
N ASP A 728 33.49 -2.66 -2.69
CA ASP A 728 33.63 -3.73 -3.68
C ASP A 728 32.45 -3.61 -4.65
N GLY A 729 32.70 -3.31 -5.92
CA GLY A 729 31.66 -3.09 -6.94
C GLY A 729 30.87 -4.36 -7.30
N ARG A 730 31.41 -5.54 -7.00
CA ARG A 730 30.71 -6.83 -7.17
C ARG A 730 29.72 -7.10 -6.04
N ARG A 731 29.84 -6.40 -4.90
CA ARG A 731 28.94 -6.53 -3.74
C ARG A 731 28.04 -5.31 -3.57
N GLY A 732 28.62 -4.11 -3.51
CA GLY A 732 27.94 -2.88 -3.11
C GLY A 732 27.96 -2.66 -1.58
N ASP A 733 27.58 -1.46 -1.13
CA ASP A 733 27.55 -1.07 0.29
C ASP A 733 26.44 0.00 0.50
N LEU A 734 25.66 -0.10 1.59
CA LEU A 734 24.60 0.87 1.93
C LEU A 734 25.12 2.30 2.13
N HIS A 735 26.39 2.46 2.53
CA HIS A 735 27.02 3.73 2.85
C HIS A 735 28.04 4.18 1.79
N ALA A 736 28.10 3.52 0.62
CA ALA A 736 28.99 3.90 -0.47
C ALA A 736 28.80 5.39 -0.86
N ASN A 737 27.58 5.77 -1.25
CA ASN A 737 27.27 7.15 -1.62
C ASN A 737 27.54 8.14 -0.47
N ARG A 738 27.23 7.73 0.78
CA ARG A 738 27.46 8.51 2.01
C ARG A 738 28.95 8.84 2.18
N TYR A 739 29.84 7.86 2.07
CA TYR A 739 31.28 8.05 2.23
C TYR A 739 31.94 8.71 1.01
N LEU A 740 31.51 8.43 -0.23
CA LEU A 740 32.02 9.15 -1.41
C LEU A 740 31.58 10.62 -1.41
N GLY A 741 30.34 10.91 -1.00
CA GLY A 741 29.86 12.27 -0.77
C GLY A 741 30.68 12.99 0.32
N ALA A 742 30.98 12.30 1.43
CA ALA A 742 31.84 12.82 2.49
C ALA A 742 33.29 13.09 2.02
N LEU A 743 33.86 12.29 1.11
CA LEU A 743 35.18 12.55 0.50
C LEU A 743 35.17 13.78 -0.41
N LEU A 744 34.08 14.03 -1.15
CA LEU A 744 33.91 15.25 -1.95
C LEU A 744 33.71 16.49 -1.06
N ALA A 745 32.95 16.36 0.03
CA ALA A 745 32.79 17.40 1.04
C ALA A 745 34.13 17.72 1.74
N LEU A 746 34.88 16.68 2.14
CA LEU A 746 36.18 16.82 2.81
C LEU A 746 37.20 17.59 1.95
N GLN A 747 37.26 17.34 0.64
CA GLN A 747 38.15 18.09 -0.27
C GLN A 747 37.89 19.61 -0.20
N ARG A 748 36.62 20.03 -0.09
CA ARG A 748 36.25 21.44 0.01
C ARG A 748 36.45 22.01 1.42
N LEU A 749 36.18 21.23 2.46
CA LEU A 749 36.44 21.60 3.85
C LEU A 749 37.95 21.76 4.12
N ALA A 750 38.77 20.88 3.57
CA ALA A 750 40.22 20.95 3.62
C ALA A 750 40.75 22.19 2.88
N ALA A 751 40.22 22.48 1.68
CA ALA A 751 40.55 23.71 0.95
C ALA A 751 40.17 24.99 1.71
N LEU A 752 39.02 25.01 2.39
CA LEU A 752 38.60 26.11 3.28
C LEU A 752 39.55 26.27 4.49
N ALA A 753 40.13 25.19 4.98
CA ALA A 753 41.10 25.18 6.08
C ALA A 753 42.57 25.42 5.66
N GLY A 754 42.87 25.39 4.35
CA GLY A 754 44.25 25.46 3.83
C GLY A 754 45.03 24.14 3.88
N ASP A 755 44.36 23.01 4.12
CA ASP A 755 44.97 21.68 4.32
C ASP A 755 45.07 20.91 2.99
N SER A 756 46.11 21.20 2.20
CA SER A 756 46.35 20.58 0.89
C SER A 756 46.44 19.05 0.94
N ASP A 757 47.00 18.53 2.02
CA ASP A 757 47.42 17.13 2.11
C ASP A 757 46.22 16.25 2.46
N THR A 758 45.32 16.73 3.32
CA THR A 758 44.01 16.11 3.54
C THR A 758 43.16 16.19 2.28
N ALA A 759 43.18 17.30 1.54
CA ALA A 759 42.45 17.41 0.27
C ALA A 759 42.95 16.37 -0.76
N ALA A 760 44.27 16.22 -0.92
CA ALA A 760 44.87 15.23 -1.80
C ALA A 760 44.56 13.79 -1.37
N SER A 761 44.66 13.49 -0.07
CA SER A 761 44.33 12.17 0.52
C SER A 761 42.85 11.81 0.31
N ALA A 762 41.95 12.76 0.50
CA ALA A 762 40.52 12.59 0.26
C ALA A 762 40.21 12.38 -1.23
N ARG A 763 40.89 13.12 -2.12
CA ARG A 763 40.76 12.97 -3.57
C ARG A 763 41.21 11.59 -4.06
N LEU A 764 42.40 11.13 -3.65
CA LEU A 764 42.93 9.82 -4.05
C LEU A 764 42.00 8.67 -3.63
N ARG A 765 41.39 8.78 -2.44
CA ARG A 765 40.39 7.80 -1.95
C ARG A 765 39.07 7.88 -2.72
N PHE A 766 38.64 9.06 -3.13
CA PHE A 766 37.49 9.21 -4.01
C PHE A 766 37.76 8.52 -5.35
N GLU A 767 38.89 8.81 -6.00
CA GLU A 767 39.29 8.20 -7.28
C GLU A 767 39.41 6.66 -7.17
N GLN A 768 39.89 6.13 -6.03
CA GLN A 768 39.91 4.69 -5.77
C GLN A 768 38.50 4.07 -5.67
N PHE A 769 37.62 4.62 -4.83
CA PHE A 769 36.32 3.98 -4.56
C PHE A 769 35.24 4.29 -5.61
N SER A 770 35.40 5.37 -6.37
CA SER A 770 34.44 5.74 -7.42
C SER A 770 34.49 4.79 -8.61
N GLY A 771 35.66 4.21 -8.92
CA GLY A 771 35.78 3.12 -9.90
C GLY A 771 34.92 1.90 -9.56
N GLU A 772 34.97 1.44 -8.31
CA GLU A 772 34.15 0.32 -7.80
C GLU A 772 32.65 0.66 -7.81
N LEU A 773 32.28 1.91 -7.52
CA LEU A 773 30.90 2.37 -7.65
C LEU A 773 30.41 2.28 -9.11
N LEU A 774 31.23 2.62 -10.10
CA LEU A 774 30.87 2.47 -11.52
C LEU A 774 30.75 1.01 -11.96
N VAL A 775 31.58 0.11 -11.42
CA VAL A 775 31.43 -1.35 -11.65
C VAL A 775 30.05 -1.82 -11.17
N TRP A 776 29.62 -1.38 -9.99
CA TRP A 776 28.31 -1.71 -9.43
C TRP A 776 27.14 -1.13 -10.24
N TRP A 777 27.18 0.14 -10.63
CA TRP A 777 26.15 0.74 -11.51
C TRP A 777 26.00 -0.02 -12.83
N ARG A 778 27.13 -0.35 -13.48
CA ARG A 778 27.16 -1.07 -14.76
C ARG A 778 26.64 -2.50 -14.61
N ARG A 779 26.95 -3.17 -13.49
CA ARG A 779 26.42 -4.49 -13.13
C ARG A 779 24.89 -4.47 -12.95
N ALA A 780 24.35 -3.57 -12.13
CA ALA A 780 22.90 -3.48 -11.90
C ALA A 780 22.12 -3.19 -13.21
N ALA A 781 22.68 -2.35 -14.08
CA ALA A 781 22.14 -2.10 -15.42
C ALA A 781 22.10 -3.34 -16.33
N GLN A 782 23.10 -4.23 -16.23
CA GLN A 782 23.19 -5.47 -17.01
C GLN A 782 22.31 -6.59 -16.44
N GLU A 783 22.24 -6.72 -15.11
CA GLU A 783 21.39 -7.69 -14.41
C GLU A 783 19.89 -7.38 -14.60
N GLY A 784 19.53 -6.11 -14.82
CA GLY A 784 18.13 -5.67 -14.96
C GLY A 784 17.34 -5.78 -13.65
N THR A 785 18.05 -5.86 -12.53
CA THR A 785 17.53 -5.98 -11.16
C THR A 785 18.15 -4.89 -10.29
N LEU A 786 17.40 -4.46 -9.28
CA LEU A 786 17.92 -3.59 -8.23
C LEU A 786 18.26 -4.50 -7.05
N THR A 787 19.51 -4.98 -7.06
CA THR A 787 19.95 -6.13 -6.29
C THR A 787 19.67 -5.97 -4.79
N SER A 788 19.06 -6.97 -4.15
CA SER A 788 19.14 -7.14 -2.70
C SER A 788 20.57 -7.54 -2.31
N PHE A 789 21.12 -6.91 -1.27
CA PHE A 789 22.56 -6.95 -1.02
C PHE A 789 23.00 -8.16 -0.19
N ALA A 790 23.67 -9.12 -0.82
CA ALA A 790 24.31 -10.23 -0.13
C ALA A 790 25.33 -9.74 0.93
N GLY A 791 25.04 -10.01 2.20
CA GLY A 791 25.79 -9.53 3.36
C GLY A 791 25.20 -8.30 4.07
N VAL A 792 24.00 -7.84 3.70
CA VAL A 792 23.24 -6.77 4.42
C VAL A 792 22.07 -7.40 5.21
N GLY A 793 22.28 -8.64 5.68
CA GLY A 793 21.24 -9.67 5.67
C GLY A 793 21.21 -10.28 4.26
N GLU A 794 21.42 -11.59 4.15
CA GLU A 794 21.23 -12.27 2.86
C GLU A 794 19.73 -12.48 2.62
N LEU A 795 19.38 -13.22 1.56
CA LEU A 795 18.29 -14.20 1.73
C LEU A 795 18.82 -15.34 2.61
N ASP A 796 19.12 -15.00 3.88
CA ASP A 796 19.37 -15.96 4.94
C ASP A 796 18.21 -16.96 4.90
N ARG A 797 18.54 -18.26 4.97
CA ARG A 797 17.56 -19.32 4.67
C ARG A 797 16.28 -19.07 5.47
N PHE A 798 15.19 -18.85 4.75
CA PHE A 798 13.86 -18.50 5.29
C PHE A 798 13.46 -19.41 6.47
N ILE A 799 13.88 -20.68 6.38
CA ILE A 799 14.05 -21.60 7.50
C ILE A 799 15.55 -21.95 7.58
N GLY A 800 16.20 -21.64 8.69
CA GLY A 800 17.55 -22.12 8.99
C GLY A 800 17.56 -23.64 9.21
N ASN A 801 18.73 -24.28 9.28
CA ASN A 801 18.79 -25.72 9.58
C ASN A 801 18.27 -26.07 10.98
N ASP A 802 18.15 -25.07 11.87
CA ASP A 802 17.73 -25.21 13.26
C ASP A 802 16.39 -24.46 13.49
N ASP A 803 15.32 -25.25 13.66
CA ASP A 803 13.97 -24.90 14.15
C ASP A 803 13.15 -23.79 13.43
N ALA A 804 12.22 -24.23 12.58
CA ALA A 804 11.22 -23.38 11.92
C ALA A 804 10.08 -22.87 12.83
N LEU A 805 10.04 -23.18 14.14
CA LEU A 805 9.10 -22.52 15.06
C LEU A 805 9.50 -21.06 15.30
N SER A 806 10.79 -20.84 15.55
CA SER A 806 11.27 -19.52 15.96
C SER A 806 11.30 -18.61 14.74
N PHE A 807 10.45 -17.57 14.75
CA PHE A 807 10.34 -16.65 13.62
C PHE A 807 11.54 -15.68 13.51
N ARG A 808 12.74 -16.25 13.33
CA ARG A 808 14.03 -15.58 13.14
C ARG A 808 14.17 -15.08 11.70
N VAL A 809 13.19 -14.32 11.27
CA VAL A 809 13.29 -13.54 10.03
C VAL A 809 14.47 -12.60 10.16
N TRP A 810 15.48 -12.80 9.32
CA TRP A 810 16.59 -11.88 9.19
C TRP A 810 16.10 -10.60 8.50
N PRO A 811 16.55 -9.40 8.94
CA PRO A 811 16.04 -8.13 8.41
C PRO A 811 16.06 -8.02 6.88
N HIS A 812 14.87 -8.05 6.27
CA HIS A 812 14.64 -7.81 4.84
C HIS A 812 14.91 -6.35 4.44
N ARG A 813 16.19 -5.97 4.43
CA ARG A 813 16.73 -4.61 4.20
C ARG A 813 16.71 -4.22 2.71
N HIS A 814 15.53 -4.30 2.08
CA HIS A 814 15.30 -3.91 0.69
C HIS A 814 15.37 -2.39 0.51
N LYS A 815 16.57 -1.88 0.26
CA LYS A 815 16.84 -0.46 -0.01
C LYS A 815 17.62 -0.34 -1.31
N VAL A 816 17.20 0.55 -2.22
CA VAL A 816 17.91 0.83 -3.46
C VAL A 816 19.17 1.65 -3.14
N ALA A 817 20.22 0.96 -2.71
CA ALA A 817 21.42 1.60 -2.14
C ALA A 817 22.15 2.53 -3.12
N LEU A 818 22.03 2.28 -4.43
CA LEU A 818 22.50 3.18 -5.50
C LEU A 818 21.90 4.59 -5.42
N PHE A 819 20.70 4.75 -4.87
CA PHE A 819 20.01 6.04 -4.73
C PHE A 819 20.06 6.61 -3.30
N ARG A 820 20.43 5.79 -2.31
CA ARG A 820 20.50 6.19 -0.90
C ARG A 820 21.67 7.16 -0.69
N ASP A 821 21.50 8.14 0.21
CA ASP A 821 22.57 9.05 0.67
C ASP A 821 23.34 9.76 -0.47
N LEU A 822 22.69 10.03 -1.61
CA LEU A 822 23.28 10.78 -2.73
C LEU A 822 23.60 12.22 -2.34
N THR A 823 24.62 12.80 -2.98
CA THR A 823 24.85 14.25 -3.05
C THR A 823 24.73 14.71 -4.50
N PRO A 824 24.42 16.00 -4.78
CA PRO A 824 24.32 16.48 -6.15
C PRO A 824 25.64 16.33 -6.92
N GLU A 825 26.80 16.53 -6.27
CA GLU A 825 28.11 16.32 -6.90
C GLU A 825 28.36 14.88 -7.31
N LEU A 826 28.03 13.93 -6.43
CA LEU A 826 28.24 12.50 -6.69
C LEU A 826 27.26 12.03 -7.78
N ALA A 827 26.00 12.47 -7.73
CA ALA A 827 25.03 12.17 -8.77
C ALA A 827 25.45 12.75 -10.13
N ASP A 828 25.89 14.01 -10.20
CA ASP A 828 26.41 14.61 -11.43
C ASP A 828 27.67 13.91 -11.96
N TRP A 829 28.51 13.37 -11.07
CA TRP A 829 29.66 12.54 -11.47
C TRP A 829 29.20 11.19 -12.06
N ILE A 830 28.38 10.41 -11.35
CA ILE A 830 27.81 9.14 -11.84
C ILE A 830 27.11 9.33 -13.20
N ARG A 831 26.34 10.42 -13.33
CA ARG A 831 25.58 10.78 -14.55
C ARG A 831 26.47 11.02 -15.77
N ARG A 832 27.70 11.51 -15.59
CA ARG A 832 28.70 11.66 -16.68
C ARG A 832 29.43 10.35 -16.99
N GLU A 833 29.86 9.63 -15.97
CA GLU A 833 30.72 8.44 -16.13
C GLU A 833 29.97 7.17 -16.55
N THR A 834 28.64 7.11 -16.35
CA THR A 834 27.84 5.94 -16.77
C THR A 834 26.36 6.24 -17.13
N PRO A 835 26.06 7.21 -18.02
CA PRO A 835 24.69 7.65 -18.35
C PRO A 835 23.76 6.54 -18.86
N GLN A 836 24.30 5.56 -19.59
CA GLN A 836 23.54 4.40 -20.06
C GLN A 836 23.11 3.51 -18.88
N ALA A 837 24.01 3.25 -17.92
CA ALA A 837 23.69 2.45 -16.74
C ALA A 837 22.72 3.18 -15.81
N VAL A 838 22.89 4.49 -15.62
CA VAL A 838 21.92 5.34 -14.90
C VAL A 838 20.53 5.21 -15.52
N THR A 839 20.42 5.23 -16.85
CA THR A 839 19.12 5.09 -17.54
C THR A 839 18.56 3.67 -17.40
N ALA A 840 19.35 2.62 -17.59
CA ALA A 840 18.87 1.24 -17.44
C ALA A 840 18.42 0.91 -16.01
N VAL A 841 19.19 1.35 -14.99
CA VAL A 841 18.84 1.25 -13.56
C VAL A 841 17.59 2.07 -13.24
N TRP A 842 17.44 3.25 -13.85
CA TRP A 842 16.26 4.10 -13.71
C TRP A 842 15.00 3.46 -14.29
N ASP A 843 15.07 2.94 -15.50
CA ASP A 843 13.94 2.30 -16.15
C ASP A 843 13.60 0.97 -15.46
N ALA A 844 14.58 0.28 -14.88
CA ALA A 844 14.33 -0.86 -14.00
C ALA A 844 13.60 -0.43 -12.72
N PHE A 845 14.00 0.69 -12.11
CA PHE A 845 13.32 1.25 -10.94
C PHE A 845 11.86 1.59 -11.23
N THR A 846 11.58 2.40 -12.25
CA THR A 846 10.22 2.87 -12.54
C THR A 846 9.27 1.76 -13.02
N ARG A 847 9.80 0.64 -13.54
CA ARG A 847 9.02 -0.59 -13.81
C ARG A 847 8.78 -1.47 -12.58
N LEU A 848 9.64 -1.40 -11.57
CA LEU A 848 9.60 -2.31 -10.40
C LEU A 848 9.07 -1.63 -9.12
N TYR A 849 8.95 -0.30 -9.09
CA TYR A 849 8.64 0.48 -7.89
C TYR A 849 7.69 1.66 -8.19
N ALA A 850 6.56 1.73 -7.46
CA ALA A 850 5.59 2.83 -7.54
C ALA A 850 5.86 3.94 -6.49
N THR A 851 7.12 4.30 -6.30
CA THR A 851 7.70 4.92 -5.08
C THR A 851 7.73 6.45 -5.03
N TRP A 852 7.11 7.16 -5.98
CA TRP A 852 7.17 8.63 -6.04
C TRP A 852 6.62 9.33 -4.80
N TRP A 853 5.61 8.70 -4.23
CA TRP A 853 4.73 9.18 -3.20
C TRP A 853 4.59 8.08 -2.13
N LEU A 854 4.29 8.48 -0.89
CA LEU A 854 3.95 7.64 0.26
C LEU A 854 2.55 7.04 0.05
N VAL A 855 2.54 6.16 -0.95
CA VAL A 855 1.43 5.68 -1.78
C VAL A 855 1.74 4.26 -2.27
N GLY A 856 3.03 3.93 -2.40
CA GLY A 856 3.53 2.55 -2.30
C GLY A 856 3.72 2.07 -0.85
N GLU A 857 2.81 2.38 0.08
CA GLU A 857 2.80 1.68 1.37
C GLU A 857 2.21 0.25 1.20
N GLU A 858 2.84 -0.52 0.30
CA GLU A 858 2.35 -1.77 -0.27
C GLU A 858 3.53 -2.72 -0.52
N ARG A 859 4.44 -2.86 0.46
CA ARG A 859 5.60 -3.76 0.32
C ARG A 859 5.19 -5.24 0.50
N GLN A 860 4.15 -5.68 -0.19
CA GLN A 860 4.09 -7.06 -0.70
C GLN A 860 4.60 -7.13 -2.15
N VAL A 861 4.73 -5.99 -2.85
CA VAL A 861 4.81 -5.96 -4.32
C VAL A 861 6.21 -5.67 -4.88
N HIS A 862 7.18 -5.21 -4.07
CA HIS A 862 8.40 -4.61 -4.65
C HIS A 862 9.69 -5.41 -4.50
N PHE A 863 10.09 -5.91 -3.32
CA PHE A 863 11.13 -6.98 -3.22
C PHE A 863 11.12 -7.84 -1.94
N GLY A 864 10.20 -7.60 -1.00
CA GLY A 864 10.05 -8.40 0.23
C GLY A 864 8.93 -7.85 1.11
N GLU A 865 8.60 -8.56 2.20
CA GLU A 865 7.34 -8.49 2.94
C GLU A 865 7.28 -7.44 4.07
N ASN A 866 6.72 -6.26 3.80
CA ASN A 866 6.55 -5.20 4.78
C ASN A 866 5.24 -4.41 4.58
N LEU A 867 4.72 -3.80 5.65
CA LEU A 867 3.49 -2.99 5.58
C LEU A 867 3.67 -1.70 4.76
N PHE A 868 4.86 -1.09 4.80
CA PHE A 868 5.14 0.19 4.13
C PHE A 868 6.56 0.27 3.56
N ASP A 869 6.73 1.13 2.56
CA ASP A 869 8.05 1.58 2.12
C ASP A 869 8.65 2.57 3.14
N PRO A 870 9.93 2.42 3.55
CA PRO A 870 10.55 3.32 4.49
C PRO A 870 10.77 4.71 3.84
N PRO A 871 10.66 5.80 4.62
CA PRO A 871 10.68 7.16 4.07
C PRO A 871 12.01 7.54 3.39
N ASP A 872 13.12 6.84 3.70
CA ASP A 872 14.41 7.06 3.03
C ASP A 872 14.47 6.52 1.58
N LEU A 873 13.70 5.48 1.24
CA LEU A 873 13.55 5.02 -0.14
C LEU A 873 12.86 6.08 -1.00
N ALA A 874 11.77 6.67 -0.48
CA ALA A 874 11.02 7.72 -1.15
C ALA A 874 11.84 9.03 -1.28
N LEU A 875 12.82 9.29 -0.40
CA LEU A 875 13.78 10.40 -0.57
C LEU A 875 14.84 10.07 -1.64
N GLY A 876 15.47 8.90 -1.58
CA GLY A 876 16.50 8.49 -2.54
C GLY A 876 15.96 8.49 -3.99
N ALA A 877 14.73 8.01 -4.18
CA ALA A 877 14.02 8.07 -5.46
C ALA A 877 13.89 9.52 -6.00
N PHE A 878 13.54 10.45 -5.12
CA PHE A 878 13.35 11.86 -5.45
C PHE A 878 14.70 12.56 -5.73
N GLN A 879 15.75 12.23 -4.99
CA GLN A 879 17.12 12.71 -5.23
C GLN A 879 17.69 12.18 -6.56
N ALA A 880 17.42 10.91 -6.89
CA ALA A 880 17.77 10.33 -8.19
C ALA A 880 17.03 11.03 -9.34
N LEU A 881 15.74 11.36 -9.19
CA LEU A 881 15.02 12.17 -10.17
C LEU A 881 15.64 13.56 -10.35
N ALA A 882 15.89 14.27 -9.24
CA ALA A 882 16.42 15.62 -9.25
C ALA A 882 17.83 15.72 -9.86
N TRP A 883 18.71 14.76 -9.59
CA TRP A 883 20.14 14.88 -9.93
C TRP A 883 20.65 13.88 -10.97
N LEU A 884 20.17 12.62 -10.97
CA LEU A 884 20.58 11.61 -11.97
C LEU A 884 19.76 11.71 -13.26
N ARG A 885 18.48 12.10 -13.18
CA ARG A 885 17.63 12.36 -14.36
C ARG A 885 17.56 13.83 -14.74
N GLY A 886 17.82 14.75 -13.80
CA GLY A 886 17.86 16.19 -14.06
C GLY A 886 16.47 16.81 -14.22
N ALA A 887 15.48 16.30 -13.50
CA ALA A 887 14.11 16.80 -13.52
C ALA A 887 14.01 18.29 -13.16
N ASN A 888 13.01 18.96 -13.73
CA ASN A 888 12.72 20.37 -13.49
C ASN A 888 11.71 20.56 -12.34
N SER A 889 11.50 21.81 -11.93
CA SER A 889 10.59 22.15 -10.82
C SER A 889 9.16 21.65 -11.03
N ASP A 890 8.62 21.73 -12.24
CA ASP A 890 7.23 21.31 -12.52
C ASP A 890 7.08 19.79 -12.44
N GLU A 891 8.16 19.04 -12.66
CA GLU A 891 8.25 17.59 -12.54
C GLU A 891 8.49 17.16 -11.09
N LEU A 892 9.46 17.76 -10.40
CA LEU A 892 9.71 17.51 -8.98
C LEU A 892 8.51 17.89 -8.10
N ALA A 893 7.84 19.01 -8.37
CA ALA A 893 6.65 19.44 -7.64
C ALA A 893 5.52 18.41 -7.65
N ARG A 894 5.33 17.68 -8.76
CA ARG A 894 4.37 16.57 -8.86
C ARG A 894 4.73 15.37 -7.97
N HIS A 895 6.00 15.22 -7.61
CA HIS A 895 6.48 14.14 -6.74
C HIS A 895 6.85 14.60 -5.31
N VAL A 896 6.57 15.88 -4.97
CA VAL A 896 6.56 16.34 -3.58
C VAL A 896 5.27 15.86 -2.93
N ASP A 897 5.36 14.69 -2.31
CA ASP A 897 4.28 14.15 -1.48
C ASP A 897 4.41 14.60 -0.01
N ARG A 898 3.33 14.39 0.75
CA ARG A 898 3.16 14.70 2.18
C ARG A 898 4.31 14.18 3.09
N PRO A 899 4.42 14.68 4.34
CA PRO A 899 5.25 14.06 5.36
C PRO A 899 4.74 12.66 5.75
N PHE A 900 5.67 11.76 6.10
CA PHE A 900 5.38 10.43 6.64
C PHE A 900 5.00 10.48 8.13
N ALA A 901 5.57 11.45 8.86
CA ALA A 901 5.44 11.66 10.30
C ALA A 901 5.57 13.16 10.64
N ARG A 902 5.35 13.57 11.89
CA ARG A 902 5.51 14.97 12.32
C ARG A 902 6.97 15.45 12.19
N ALA A 903 7.14 16.69 11.71
CA ALA A 903 8.40 17.39 11.46
C ALA A 903 9.38 16.64 10.52
N ASP A 904 8.85 15.92 9.53
CA ASP A 904 9.58 15.06 8.59
C ASP A 904 10.72 15.79 7.83
N LEU A 905 11.96 15.37 8.09
CA LEU A 905 13.17 15.96 7.50
C LEU A 905 13.33 15.65 6.01
N TYR A 906 12.79 14.52 5.54
CA TYR A 906 12.90 14.08 4.16
C TYR A 906 11.86 14.79 3.29
N HIS A 907 10.63 14.99 3.77
CA HIS A 907 9.63 15.86 3.15
C HIS A 907 10.11 17.31 3.04
N LEU A 908 10.70 17.86 4.12
CA LEU A 908 11.34 19.18 4.08
C LEU A 908 12.44 19.27 3.01
N THR A 909 13.25 18.21 2.87
CA THR A 909 14.29 18.12 1.84
C THR A 909 13.69 18.06 0.42
N LYS A 910 12.62 17.30 0.19
CA LYS A 910 11.91 17.25 -1.10
C LYS A 910 11.36 18.63 -1.52
N LEU A 911 10.73 19.34 -0.58
CA LEU A 911 10.21 20.69 -0.80
C LEU A 911 11.31 21.67 -1.24
N ALA A 912 12.45 21.68 -0.55
CA ALA A 912 13.59 22.51 -0.91
C ALA A 912 14.16 22.17 -2.30
N LEU A 913 14.33 20.87 -2.60
CA LEU A 913 14.84 20.41 -3.90
C LEU A 913 13.92 20.76 -5.08
N ALA A 914 12.60 20.67 -4.90
CA ALA A 914 11.66 21.15 -5.90
C ALA A 914 11.80 22.66 -6.13
N LEU A 915 11.86 23.46 -5.06
CA LEU A 915 12.06 24.92 -5.13
C LEU A 915 13.39 25.32 -5.80
N GLU A 916 14.49 24.60 -5.56
CA GLU A 916 15.81 24.97 -6.11
C GLU A 916 15.98 24.64 -7.59
N THR A 917 15.16 23.75 -8.15
CA THR A 917 15.12 23.57 -9.62
C THR A 917 14.29 24.63 -10.33
N SER A 918 13.54 25.48 -9.61
CA SER A 918 12.77 26.59 -10.21
C SER A 918 13.63 27.81 -10.58
N SER A 919 14.86 27.88 -10.07
CA SER A 919 15.81 29.00 -10.29
C SER A 919 16.90 28.69 -11.31
N ARG A 920 16.89 27.51 -11.94
CA ARG A 920 17.75 27.19 -13.09
C ARG A 920 17.08 27.71 -14.38
N PRO A 921 17.81 28.42 -15.28
CA PRO A 921 17.29 28.73 -16.61
C PRO A 921 16.84 27.44 -17.32
N ARG A 922 15.74 27.51 -18.09
CA ARG A 922 15.39 26.43 -19.00
C ARG A 922 16.55 26.27 -20.01
N PRO A 923 17.11 25.07 -20.22
CA PRO A 923 17.84 24.82 -21.46
C PRO A 923 16.85 24.99 -22.60
N ASP A 924 17.22 25.77 -23.62
CA ASP A 924 16.32 26.06 -24.73
C ASP A 924 15.88 24.78 -25.43
N LYS A 925 14.62 24.76 -25.87
CA LYS A 925 14.12 23.67 -26.72
C LYS A 925 14.77 23.76 -28.09
N PRO A 926 15.21 22.63 -28.68
CA PRO A 926 15.40 22.54 -30.13
C PRO A 926 14.04 22.61 -30.87
#